data_AF-K9VKV7-F1
#
_entry.id   AF-K9VKV7-F1
#
_cell.length_a   1.000
_cell.length_b   1.000
_cell.length_c   1.000
_cell.angle_alpha   90.00
_cell.angle_beta   90.00
_cell.angle_gamma   90.00
#
_symmetry.space_group_name_H-M   'P 1'
#
loop_
_entity.id
_entity.type
_entity.pdbx_description
1 polymer ?
#
loop_
_entity_poly.entity_id
_entity_poly.type
_entity_poly.pdbx_seq_one_letter_code
_entity_poly.pdbx_strand_id
1 'polypeptide(L)'
;MKRIFLLGSPRSGTTILQSLLAAHPEVISFPESKFFHYLLYDQFAGKLPGRMEAFFKDEIKRPELLKDFDDSQTVEAKASWFVRVLDGLAAEQKKSIWLEKTPEHIYFIDDIERFLPDAKFIHILRNGMDTIASMYEATRSFNELWGAGWDLNHCINRWEHAMLTSHKYINKSHHILVQYEELLDNKTQILGEICNFMGIEYDGTMLVNYQEKAAKLSLNLPWHKGIERDVKSSNVHKYHKIFTRNEIRYILEKIQRVKGEIAWKVAVEVSEPISDIYALQICDRLSCTIQLEGIKLGIIELPICDGMVAAAVLADAVAAQFAWQILDRFFQRNRCEKGNKLWENLLEPFHPKHDWTLFLQELWGRPHWHLEDFYKPEIADEVPTITLEKDLIAVEVSEEFANIKVELSEIDVLVKVGGVAVGIVTVAVENNFVSAQKLRSTITRNMGFELCVAAVREALMGKPLNGKQWLRSRLASCARQRSNLPDWLNAPGAGGIYPQNAVMFGRRSGAIGTSVSRRASLPAAALQEIESAAAIAGEPTMQIPQENEFPKQVFYAPEIICSKSSYREVSHSVKPQLLDNHSVTQKLPILSYRRISPDGLDAVTPQIFEQQLHNLKNLGYYSASWENWRSAKLAKTPLPGKAVLMTFDGGYLDFFQYAWPLLKRFDFTATVFLVAESIGKTNSWEKAEFEEVPLMGWPEILQLRDAGIEFGSMSATHQPLTALSPTEIVREAAKSRAILERGLEKSVKCFAYPYGDVDPIVAHLIGASGYTFGVSYTLNFSSFDDSLLSLPRIQVTAENALKLA
;
A
#
# COMPACT_ATOMS: atom_id res chain seq x y z
N MET A 1 25.26 -26.24 25.48
CA MET A 1 25.69 -25.23 24.48
C MET A 1 24.50 -24.94 23.59
N LYS A 2 24.19 -23.68 23.29
CA LYS A 2 23.16 -23.37 22.29
C LYS A 2 23.81 -23.09 20.94
N ARG A 3 23.22 -23.62 19.86
CA ARG A 3 23.81 -23.67 18.52
C ARG A 3 22.95 -22.89 17.57
N ILE A 4 23.41 -21.73 17.13
CA ILE A 4 22.62 -20.81 16.30
C ILE A 4 23.24 -20.71 14.92
N PHE A 5 22.39 -20.83 13.90
CA PHE A 5 22.74 -20.61 12.51
C PHE A 5 22.05 -19.34 12.00
N LEU A 6 22.81 -18.43 11.39
CA LEU A 6 22.27 -17.25 10.73
C LEU A 6 22.32 -17.43 9.21
N LEU A 7 21.13 -17.45 8.61
CA LEU A 7 20.85 -17.76 7.22
C LEU A 7 20.25 -16.56 6.49
N GLY A 8 20.30 -16.58 5.17
CA GLY A 8 19.66 -15.57 4.33
C GLY A 8 20.14 -15.63 2.89
N SER A 9 19.66 -14.71 2.07
CA SER A 9 20.30 -14.49 0.77
C SER A 9 21.67 -13.82 0.97
N PRO A 10 22.70 -14.14 0.19
CA PRO A 10 23.92 -13.34 0.20
C PRO A 10 23.57 -11.85 0.05
N ARG A 11 24.23 -10.99 0.84
CA ARG A 11 24.00 -9.54 0.85
C ARG A 11 22.64 -9.07 1.40
N SER A 12 21.84 -9.94 2.03
CA SER A 12 20.58 -9.53 2.71
C SER A 12 20.77 -8.85 4.07
N GLY A 13 22.02 -8.64 4.52
CA GLY A 13 22.32 -8.02 5.82
C GLY A 13 22.74 -8.99 6.92
N THR A 14 22.99 -10.27 6.59
CA THR A 14 23.50 -11.30 7.52
C THR A 14 24.72 -10.84 8.31
N THR A 15 25.66 -10.10 7.72
CA THR A 15 26.85 -9.60 8.43
C THR A 15 26.51 -8.54 9.48
N ILE A 16 25.51 -7.68 9.24
CA ILE A 16 25.07 -6.67 10.22
C ILE A 16 24.43 -7.38 11.41
N LEU A 17 23.49 -8.30 11.16
CA LEU A 17 22.84 -9.05 12.23
C LEU A 17 23.84 -9.92 12.99
N GLN A 18 24.78 -10.58 12.30
CA GLN A 18 25.87 -11.31 12.95
C GLN A 18 26.65 -10.42 13.92
N SER A 19 26.97 -9.19 13.51
CA SER A 19 27.76 -8.26 14.31
C SER A 19 27.00 -7.78 15.55
N LEU A 20 25.69 -7.52 15.40
CA LEU A 20 24.80 -7.17 16.51
C LEU A 20 24.70 -8.32 17.53
N LEU A 21 24.51 -9.55 17.06
CA LEU A 21 24.40 -10.72 17.94
C LEU A 21 25.73 -11.07 18.60
N ALA A 22 26.86 -10.98 17.87
CA ALA A 22 28.19 -11.26 18.41
C ALA A 22 28.70 -10.20 19.41
N ALA A 23 28.01 -9.06 19.52
CA ALA A 23 28.28 -8.07 20.56
C ALA A 23 27.70 -8.48 21.92
N HIS A 24 26.75 -9.42 21.96
CA HIS A 24 26.18 -9.92 23.21
C HIS A 24 27.22 -10.69 24.06
N PRO A 25 27.25 -10.50 25.40
CA PRO A 25 28.25 -11.12 26.27
C PRO A 25 28.20 -12.65 26.34
N GLU A 26 27.11 -13.30 25.93
CA GLU A 26 26.98 -14.76 25.89
C GLU A 26 27.27 -15.40 24.53
N VAL A 27 27.44 -14.59 23.47
CA VAL A 27 27.55 -15.08 22.09
C VAL A 27 29.00 -15.00 21.60
N ILE A 28 29.51 -16.08 21.03
CA ILE A 28 30.67 -16.08 20.14
C ILE A 28 30.21 -16.25 18.69
N SER A 29 30.92 -15.64 17.74
CA SER A 29 30.67 -15.87 16.32
C SER A 29 32.00 -15.93 15.56
N PHE A 30 31.94 -16.43 14.32
CA PHE A 30 33.10 -16.74 13.50
C PHE A 30 32.95 -16.19 12.08
N PRO A 31 34.03 -16.08 11.30
CA PRO A 31 33.94 -15.94 9.85
C PRO A 31 33.08 -17.05 9.21
N GLU A 32 32.68 -16.88 7.94
CA GLU A 32 31.83 -17.85 7.23
C GLU A 32 32.53 -19.19 7.09
N SER A 33 32.16 -20.20 7.88
CA SER A 33 32.83 -21.50 7.82
C SER A 33 32.62 -22.17 6.45
N LYS A 34 31.45 -21.98 5.84
CA LYS A 34 30.97 -22.71 4.66
C LYS A 34 30.98 -24.23 4.85
N PHE A 35 31.08 -24.72 6.09
CA PHE A 35 31.37 -26.12 6.38
C PHE A 35 30.33 -27.06 5.75
N PHE A 36 29.04 -26.83 6.01
CA PHE A 36 27.98 -27.68 5.48
C PHE A 36 27.83 -27.54 3.97
N HIS A 37 28.16 -26.37 3.41
CA HIS A 37 28.18 -26.19 1.95
C HIS A 37 29.24 -27.07 1.28
N TYR A 38 30.46 -27.12 1.83
CA TYR A 38 31.51 -28.00 1.30
C TYR A 38 31.30 -29.47 1.66
N LEU A 39 30.67 -29.77 2.80
CA LEU A 39 30.42 -31.15 3.25
C LEU A 39 29.31 -31.83 2.44
N LEU A 40 28.22 -31.12 2.15
CA LEU A 40 26.98 -31.72 1.63
C LEU A 40 26.73 -31.43 0.15
N TYR A 41 27.42 -30.46 -0.45
CA TYR A 41 27.29 -30.18 -1.87
C TYR A 41 28.30 -31.02 -2.66
N ASP A 42 27.82 -32.03 -3.38
CA ASP A 42 28.67 -33.03 -4.08
C ASP A 42 29.78 -32.40 -4.94
N GLN A 43 29.49 -31.28 -5.62
CA GLN A 43 30.48 -30.59 -6.47
C GLN A 43 31.66 -30.01 -5.67
N PHE A 44 31.51 -29.81 -4.36
CA PHE A 44 32.50 -29.23 -3.47
C PHE A 44 32.99 -30.18 -2.38
N ALA A 45 32.43 -31.38 -2.25
CA ALA A 45 32.83 -32.40 -1.27
C ALA A 45 34.35 -32.62 -1.23
N GLY A 46 34.98 -32.77 -2.40
CA GLY A 46 36.45 -32.96 -2.49
C GLY A 46 37.29 -31.71 -2.16
N LYS A 47 36.68 -30.53 -1.98
CA LYS A 47 37.37 -29.29 -1.60
C LYS A 47 37.27 -28.97 -0.10
N LEU A 48 36.51 -29.77 0.65
CA LEU A 48 36.32 -29.57 2.10
C LEU A 48 37.65 -29.48 2.87
N PRO A 49 38.65 -30.38 2.68
CA PRO A 49 39.91 -30.29 3.43
C PRO A 49 40.64 -28.95 3.23
N GLY A 50 40.71 -28.45 2.00
CA GLY A 50 41.35 -27.17 1.69
C GLY A 50 40.61 -25.97 2.31
N ARG A 51 39.27 -25.98 2.28
CA ARG A 51 38.47 -24.95 2.96
C ARG A 51 38.70 -24.95 4.47
N MET A 52 38.77 -26.13 5.07
CA MET A 52 39.01 -26.34 6.49
C MET A 52 40.39 -25.84 6.90
N GLU A 53 41.42 -26.15 6.11
CA GLU A 53 42.75 -25.58 6.32
C GLU A 53 42.72 -24.05 6.35
N ALA A 54 42.09 -23.41 5.37
CA ALA A 54 42.00 -21.94 5.33
C ALA A 54 41.22 -21.37 6.53
N PHE A 55 40.09 -21.98 6.91
CA PHE A 55 39.29 -21.51 8.04
C PHE A 55 40.10 -21.54 9.35
N PHE A 56 40.73 -22.69 9.66
CA PHE A 56 41.45 -22.89 10.91
C PHE A 56 42.80 -22.17 10.94
N LYS A 57 43.57 -22.16 9.84
CA LYS A 57 44.89 -21.52 9.78
C LYS A 57 44.80 -20.01 9.64
N ASP A 58 44.01 -19.52 8.68
CA ASP A 58 44.07 -18.14 8.23
C ASP A 58 43.01 -17.25 8.90
N GLU A 59 41.80 -17.77 9.09
CA GLU A 59 40.64 -16.98 9.50
C GLU A 59 40.48 -16.92 11.02
N ILE A 60 40.45 -18.07 11.71
CA ILE A 60 40.35 -18.11 13.18
C ILE A 60 41.70 -18.26 13.89
N LYS A 61 42.78 -18.52 13.15
CA LYS A 61 44.18 -18.61 13.65
C LYS A 61 44.37 -19.67 14.75
N ARG A 62 43.75 -20.84 14.59
CA ARG A 62 43.80 -21.99 15.50
C ARG A 62 44.06 -23.30 14.71
N PRO A 63 45.22 -23.42 14.02
CA PRO A 63 45.52 -24.57 13.16
C PRO A 63 45.57 -25.91 13.89
N GLU A 64 45.83 -25.89 15.20
CA GLU A 64 45.91 -27.10 16.02
C GLU A 64 44.58 -27.83 16.18
N LEU A 65 43.45 -27.15 15.99
CA LEU A 65 42.12 -27.74 16.06
C LEU A 65 41.81 -28.65 14.86
N LEU A 66 42.61 -28.58 13.79
CA LEU A 66 42.43 -29.40 12.59
C LEU A 66 43.05 -30.81 12.73
N LYS A 67 43.90 -31.06 13.75
CA LYS A 67 44.67 -32.30 13.88
C LYS A 67 43.81 -33.57 13.92
N ASP A 68 42.60 -33.45 14.45
CA ASP A 68 41.67 -34.57 14.63
C ASP A 68 40.62 -34.66 13.51
N PHE A 69 40.77 -33.87 12.44
CA PHE A 69 39.90 -33.97 11.26
C PHE A 69 40.32 -35.16 10.39
N ASP A 70 39.40 -36.10 10.20
CA ASP A 70 39.59 -37.27 9.34
C ASP A 70 38.57 -37.23 8.18
N ASP A 71 39.07 -36.96 6.97
CA ASP A 71 38.25 -36.85 5.77
C ASP A 71 37.72 -38.21 5.26
N SER A 72 38.18 -39.33 5.82
CA SER A 72 37.65 -40.66 5.48
C SER A 72 36.39 -41.05 6.26
N GLN A 73 36.04 -40.28 7.30
CA GLN A 73 34.88 -40.54 8.15
C GLN A 73 33.54 -40.31 7.45
N THR A 74 32.45 -40.78 8.06
CA THR A 74 31.09 -40.49 7.55
C THR A 74 30.75 -39.01 7.65
N VAL A 75 29.76 -38.58 6.87
CA VAL A 75 29.26 -37.19 6.87
C VAL A 75 28.81 -36.78 8.27
N GLU A 76 28.09 -37.65 8.99
CA GLU A 76 27.62 -37.43 10.36
C GLU A 76 28.78 -37.25 11.34
N ALA A 77 29.85 -38.05 11.19
CA ALA A 77 31.02 -37.97 12.04
C ALA A 77 31.80 -36.68 11.80
N LYS A 78 31.94 -36.23 10.54
CA LYS A 78 32.54 -34.93 10.19
C LYS A 78 31.72 -33.77 10.74
N ALA A 79 30.39 -33.80 10.59
CA ALA A 79 29.50 -32.79 11.15
C ALA A 79 29.60 -32.72 12.68
N SER A 80 29.57 -33.89 13.33
CA SER A 80 29.72 -33.99 14.79
C SER A 80 31.07 -33.46 15.27
N TRP A 81 32.15 -33.73 14.54
CA TRP A 81 33.47 -33.18 14.84
C TRP A 81 33.47 -31.65 14.76
N PHE A 82 32.93 -31.07 13.69
CA PHE A 82 32.90 -29.62 13.50
C PHE A 82 32.14 -28.93 14.63
N VAL A 83 31.00 -29.50 15.02
CA VAL A 83 30.17 -28.99 16.12
C VAL A 83 30.89 -29.08 17.46
N ARG A 84 31.59 -30.18 17.76
CA ARG A 84 32.42 -30.28 18.98
C ARG A 84 33.51 -29.21 19.02
N VAL A 85 34.11 -28.88 17.88
CA VAL A 85 35.12 -27.82 17.80
C VAL A 85 34.51 -26.45 18.12
N LEU A 86 33.34 -26.12 17.56
CA LEU A 86 32.66 -24.86 17.87
C LEU A 86 32.16 -24.80 19.33
N ASP A 87 31.62 -25.90 19.86
CA ASP A 87 31.23 -26.04 21.26
C ASP A 87 32.46 -25.79 22.18
N GLY A 88 33.62 -26.36 21.83
CA GLY A 88 34.88 -26.15 22.55
C GLY A 88 35.35 -24.70 22.52
N LEU A 89 35.36 -24.06 21.35
CA LEU A 89 35.74 -22.65 21.19
C LEU A 89 34.83 -21.71 22.00
N ALA A 90 33.53 -21.98 22.04
CA ALA A 90 32.60 -21.23 22.88
C ALA A 90 32.89 -21.42 24.37
N ALA A 91 33.13 -22.67 24.80
CA ALA A 91 33.48 -22.98 26.19
C ALA A 91 34.80 -22.33 26.65
N GLU A 92 35.83 -22.31 25.80
CA GLU A 92 37.11 -21.63 26.05
C GLU A 92 36.91 -20.13 26.34
N GLN A 93 35.99 -19.48 25.64
CA GLN A 93 35.65 -18.07 25.84
C GLN A 93 34.56 -17.84 26.89
N LYS A 94 34.15 -18.89 27.62
CA LYS A 94 33.06 -18.85 28.62
C LYS A 94 31.75 -18.32 28.05
N LYS A 95 31.45 -18.66 26.80
CA LYS A 95 30.21 -18.31 26.08
C LYS A 95 29.26 -19.50 26.10
N SER A 96 27.97 -19.24 26.24
CA SER A 96 26.93 -20.27 26.29
C SER A 96 26.32 -20.56 24.91
N ILE A 97 26.63 -19.70 23.93
CA ILE A 97 26.11 -19.73 22.56
C ILE A 97 27.24 -19.51 21.55
N TRP A 98 27.25 -20.31 20.48
CA TRP A 98 27.93 -19.93 19.25
C TRP A 98 26.94 -19.63 18.12
N LEU A 99 27.31 -18.65 17.30
CA LEU A 99 26.60 -18.22 16.11
C LEU A 99 27.47 -18.51 14.88
N GLU A 100 27.06 -19.50 14.09
CA GLU A 100 27.65 -19.77 12.78
C GLU A 100 26.82 -19.03 11.72
N LYS A 101 27.47 -18.18 10.94
CA LYS A 101 26.83 -17.44 9.86
C LYS A 101 27.49 -17.86 8.57
N THR A 102 26.75 -18.58 7.75
CA THR A 102 27.00 -18.80 6.33
C THR A 102 25.64 -18.73 5.63
N PRO A 103 25.36 -17.70 4.81
CA PRO A 103 24.04 -17.54 4.17
C PRO A 103 23.62 -18.79 3.39
N GLU A 104 24.57 -19.46 2.73
CA GLU A 104 24.37 -20.65 1.91
C GLU A 104 23.95 -21.91 2.70
N HIS A 105 24.06 -21.91 4.04
CA HIS A 105 23.53 -23.01 4.85
C HIS A 105 22.00 -23.13 4.75
N ILE A 106 21.32 -22.12 4.19
CA ILE A 106 19.89 -22.16 3.87
C ILE A 106 19.48 -23.34 2.96
N TYR A 107 20.39 -23.88 2.15
CA TYR A 107 20.09 -25.03 1.26
C TYR A 107 20.28 -26.39 1.92
N PHE A 108 20.77 -26.41 3.16
CA PHE A 108 21.13 -27.61 3.89
C PHE A 108 20.45 -27.67 5.26
N ILE A 109 19.37 -26.89 5.46
CA ILE A 109 18.69 -26.80 6.75
C ILE A 109 18.24 -28.18 7.22
N ASP A 110 17.59 -28.97 6.36
CA ASP A 110 17.08 -30.29 6.75
C ASP A 110 18.21 -31.25 7.15
N ASP A 111 19.36 -31.18 6.47
CA ASP A 111 20.55 -31.96 6.85
C ASP A 111 21.15 -31.48 8.18
N ILE A 112 21.25 -30.16 8.38
CA ILE A 112 21.75 -29.57 9.63
C ILE A 112 20.81 -29.92 10.80
N GLU A 113 19.49 -29.83 10.63
CA GLU A 113 18.49 -30.26 11.62
C GLU A 113 18.65 -31.76 11.93
N ARG A 114 18.91 -32.60 10.92
CA ARG A 114 19.17 -34.04 11.13
C ARG A 114 20.42 -34.28 11.97
N PHE A 115 21.50 -33.55 11.72
CA PHE A 115 22.74 -33.68 12.49
C PHE A 115 22.65 -33.02 13.87
N LEU A 116 21.86 -31.96 14.00
CA LEU A 116 21.74 -31.10 15.18
C LEU A 116 20.27 -30.76 15.46
N PRO A 117 19.50 -31.69 16.08
CA PRO A 117 18.08 -31.48 16.35
C PRO A 117 17.77 -30.31 17.30
N ASP A 118 18.76 -29.85 18.07
CA ASP A 118 18.63 -28.73 19.01
C ASP A 118 19.13 -27.39 18.44
N ALA A 119 19.59 -27.37 17.18
CA ALA A 119 19.99 -26.15 16.51
C ALA A 119 18.80 -25.19 16.36
N LYS A 120 19.09 -23.89 16.36
CA LYS A 120 18.13 -22.83 16.05
C LYS A 120 18.62 -22.02 14.86
N PHE A 121 17.69 -21.57 14.04
CA PHE A 121 17.97 -20.89 12.79
C PHE A 121 17.33 -19.50 12.78
N ILE A 122 18.12 -18.50 12.45
CA ILE A 122 17.68 -17.12 12.24
C ILE A 122 17.78 -16.85 10.74
N HIS A 123 16.66 -16.53 10.10
CA HIS A 123 16.58 -16.21 8.67
C HIS A 123 16.45 -14.70 8.50
N ILE A 124 17.42 -14.03 7.88
CA ILE A 124 17.27 -12.62 7.53
C ILE A 124 16.81 -12.43 6.09
N LEU A 125 15.66 -11.80 5.94
CA LEU A 125 14.99 -11.51 4.69
C LEU A 125 15.14 -10.03 4.37
N ARG A 126 15.31 -9.68 3.10
CA ARG A 126 15.50 -8.30 2.65
C ARG A 126 14.87 -8.09 1.30
N ASN A 127 14.45 -6.84 1.02
CA ASN A 127 13.97 -6.41 -0.28
C ASN A 127 14.84 -6.91 -1.44
N GLY A 128 14.20 -7.47 -2.47
CA GLY A 128 14.87 -8.04 -3.64
C GLY A 128 15.65 -7.02 -4.47
N MET A 129 15.16 -5.78 -4.61
CA MET A 129 15.79 -4.78 -5.48
C MET A 129 17.23 -4.49 -5.05
N ASP A 130 17.42 -4.14 -3.78
CA ASP A 130 18.74 -3.84 -3.23
C ASP A 130 19.60 -5.10 -3.06
N THR A 131 19.01 -6.23 -2.68
CA THR A 131 19.74 -7.49 -2.46
C THR A 131 20.31 -8.01 -3.78
N ILE A 132 19.50 -8.05 -4.85
CA ILE A 132 19.91 -8.47 -6.18
C ILE A 132 20.98 -7.53 -6.73
N ALA A 133 20.79 -6.22 -6.62
CA ALA A 133 21.78 -5.23 -7.05
C ALA A 133 23.12 -5.36 -6.30
N SER A 134 23.07 -5.58 -4.99
CA SER A 134 24.25 -5.76 -4.15
C SER A 134 25.01 -7.05 -4.50
N MET A 135 24.31 -8.16 -4.77
CA MET A 135 24.92 -9.40 -5.24
C MET A 135 25.54 -9.23 -6.64
N TYR A 136 24.80 -8.61 -7.56
CA TYR A 136 25.21 -8.40 -8.95
C TYR A 136 26.51 -7.58 -9.04
N GLU A 137 26.62 -6.52 -8.26
CA GLU A 137 27.82 -5.68 -8.22
C GLU A 137 28.99 -6.39 -7.51
N ALA A 138 28.74 -7.02 -6.36
CA ALA A 138 29.81 -7.65 -5.57
C ALA A 138 30.48 -8.81 -6.32
N THR A 139 29.70 -9.67 -6.97
CA THR A 139 30.23 -10.83 -7.72
C THR A 139 31.07 -10.41 -8.92
N ARG A 140 30.76 -9.28 -9.55
CA ARG A 140 31.56 -8.72 -10.66
C ARG A 140 32.81 -7.99 -10.19
N SER A 141 32.67 -7.20 -9.12
CA SER A 141 33.77 -6.41 -8.58
C SER A 141 34.86 -7.30 -7.96
N PHE A 142 34.49 -8.52 -7.54
CA PHE A 142 35.38 -9.47 -6.87
C PHE A 142 35.25 -10.89 -7.43
N ASN A 143 35.28 -11.02 -8.76
CA ASN A 143 35.10 -12.29 -9.47
C ASN A 143 36.00 -13.43 -8.95
N GLU A 144 37.27 -13.17 -8.62
CA GLU A 144 38.21 -14.16 -8.09
C GLU A 144 37.74 -14.78 -6.77
N LEU A 145 37.07 -13.99 -5.92
CA LEU A 145 36.59 -14.42 -4.62
C LEU A 145 35.20 -15.09 -4.68
N TRP A 146 34.42 -14.77 -5.72
CA TRP A 146 33.10 -15.36 -5.98
C TRP A 146 33.14 -16.50 -7.01
N GLY A 147 34.32 -16.82 -7.52
CA GLY A 147 34.55 -17.78 -8.60
C GLY A 147 34.22 -17.24 -9.99
N ALA A 148 33.12 -16.49 -10.13
CA ALA A 148 32.73 -15.79 -11.36
C ALA A 148 31.78 -14.62 -11.07
N GLY A 149 31.69 -13.68 -12.01
CA GLY A 149 30.65 -12.66 -12.01
C GLY A 149 29.30 -13.25 -12.41
N TRP A 150 28.29 -13.13 -11.55
CA TRP A 150 26.99 -13.76 -11.76
C TRP A 150 26.08 -12.90 -12.63
N ASP A 151 25.39 -13.46 -13.62
CA ASP A 151 24.38 -12.71 -14.38
C ASP A 151 23.17 -12.29 -13.50
N LEU A 152 22.29 -11.46 -14.09
CA LEU A 152 21.10 -10.96 -13.41
C LEU A 152 20.15 -12.10 -12.99
N ASN A 153 19.93 -13.08 -13.88
CA ASN A 153 19.05 -14.22 -13.60
C ASN A 153 19.56 -15.06 -12.44
N HIS A 154 20.87 -15.29 -12.39
CA HIS A 154 21.50 -16.01 -11.29
C HIS A 154 21.28 -15.27 -9.95
N CYS A 155 21.46 -13.94 -9.92
CA CYS A 155 21.21 -13.14 -8.72
C CYS A 155 19.74 -13.17 -8.30
N ILE A 156 18.81 -13.04 -9.25
CA ILE A 156 17.36 -13.16 -9.02
C ILE A 156 17.04 -14.53 -8.42
N ASN A 157 17.47 -15.62 -9.06
CA ASN A 157 17.21 -16.99 -8.62
C ASN A 157 17.78 -17.24 -7.22
N ARG A 158 18.94 -16.65 -6.90
CA ARG A 158 19.56 -16.75 -5.58
C ARG A 158 18.72 -16.09 -4.49
N TRP A 159 18.23 -14.88 -4.75
CA TRP A 159 17.35 -14.16 -3.84
C TRP A 159 16.01 -14.89 -3.68
N GLU A 160 15.36 -15.24 -4.79
CA GLU A 160 14.09 -15.96 -4.81
C GLU A 160 14.17 -17.25 -4.00
N HIS A 161 15.17 -18.09 -4.27
CA HIS A 161 15.27 -19.39 -3.60
C HIS A 161 15.50 -19.23 -2.09
N ALA A 162 16.19 -18.17 -1.65
CA ALA A 162 16.35 -17.86 -0.24
C ALA A 162 15.02 -17.41 0.41
N MET A 163 14.23 -16.59 -0.28
CA MET A 163 12.90 -16.17 0.19
C MET A 163 11.94 -17.35 0.31
N LEU A 164 11.80 -18.12 -0.77
CA LEU A 164 10.88 -19.27 -0.82
C LEU A 164 11.30 -20.37 0.15
N THR A 165 12.60 -20.65 0.29
CA THR A 165 13.08 -21.64 1.26
C THR A 165 12.86 -21.19 2.69
N SER A 166 13.19 -19.95 3.05
CA SER A 166 12.94 -19.45 4.41
C SER A 166 11.46 -19.50 4.79
N HIS A 167 10.56 -19.19 3.84
CA HIS A 167 9.13 -19.22 4.07
C HIS A 167 8.61 -20.62 4.46
N LYS A 168 9.25 -21.71 4.02
CA LYS A 168 8.89 -23.09 4.42
C LYS A 168 9.04 -23.34 5.92
N TYR A 169 9.86 -22.54 6.62
CA TYR A 169 10.19 -22.72 8.03
C TYR A 169 9.48 -21.73 8.96
N ILE A 170 8.60 -20.86 8.45
CA ILE A 170 7.90 -19.79 9.22
C ILE A 170 7.14 -20.31 10.45
N ASN A 171 6.72 -21.58 10.44
CA ASN A 171 5.94 -22.22 11.50
C ASN A 171 6.75 -23.15 12.41
N LYS A 172 8.07 -23.27 12.22
CA LYS A 172 8.89 -24.17 13.03
C LYS A 172 9.43 -23.45 14.27
N SER A 173 9.27 -24.04 15.45
CA SER A 173 9.70 -23.46 16.74
C SER A 173 11.20 -23.23 16.87
N HIS A 174 12.01 -23.94 16.09
CA HIS A 174 13.47 -23.80 16.03
C HIS A 174 13.93 -22.75 14.99
N HIS A 175 12.99 -22.02 14.39
CA HIS A 175 13.27 -21.01 13.36
C HIS A 175 12.64 -19.67 13.76
N ILE A 176 13.35 -18.60 13.44
CA ILE A 176 12.81 -17.25 13.45
C ILE A 176 13.19 -16.58 12.13
N LEU A 177 12.24 -15.90 11.51
CA LEU A 177 12.49 -15.06 10.35
C LEU A 177 12.65 -13.62 10.87
N VAL A 178 13.44 -12.80 10.20
CA VAL A 178 13.68 -11.39 10.55
C VAL A 178 13.70 -10.57 9.26
N GLN A 179 12.81 -9.57 9.12
CA GLN A 179 12.94 -8.60 8.03
C GLN A 179 14.07 -7.63 8.33
N TYR A 180 14.93 -7.39 7.35
CA TYR A 180 16.05 -6.47 7.46
C TYR A 180 15.54 -5.05 7.70
N GLU A 181 14.51 -4.63 6.99
CA GLU A 181 13.90 -3.31 7.07
C GLU A 181 13.30 -3.07 8.47
N GLU A 182 12.57 -4.05 9.04
CA GLU A 182 12.06 -3.97 10.41
C GLU A 182 13.19 -3.96 11.45
N LEU A 183 14.25 -4.74 11.25
CA LEU A 183 15.44 -4.70 12.09
C LEU A 183 16.05 -3.29 12.10
N LEU A 184 16.02 -2.55 10.99
CA LEU A 184 16.55 -1.19 10.95
C LEU A 184 15.69 -0.21 11.74
N ASP A 185 14.37 -0.33 11.66
CA ASP A 185 13.43 0.58 12.30
C ASP A 185 13.29 0.31 13.80
N ASN A 186 13.19 -0.97 14.18
CA ASN A 186 12.83 -1.42 15.52
C ASN A 186 13.94 -2.25 16.19
N LYS A 187 15.21 -1.85 16.02
CA LYS A 187 16.40 -2.59 16.46
C LYS A 187 16.26 -3.20 17.86
N THR A 188 15.88 -2.40 18.86
CA THR A 188 15.78 -2.86 20.25
C THR A 188 14.75 -3.97 20.41
N GLN A 189 13.56 -3.80 19.83
CA GLN A 189 12.48 -4.79 19.90
C GLN A 189 12.89 -6.08 19.18
N ILE A 190 13.33 -5.99 17.93
CA ILE A 190 13.69 -7.14 17.10
C ILE A 190 14.87 -7.91 17.72
N LEU A 191 15.89 -7.21 18.24
CA LEU A 191 16.98 -7.87 18.95
C LEU A 191 16.50 -8.53 20.25
N GLY A 192 15.56 -7.93 20.97
CA GLY A 192 14.93 -8.53 22.14
C GLY A 192 14.18 -9.84 21.79
N GLU A 193 13.42 -9.85 20.70
CA GLU A 193 12.74 -11.04 20.19
C GLU A 193 13.73 -12.14 19.80
N ILE A 194 14.82 -11.79 19.11
CA ILE A 194 15.88 -12.74 18.75
C ILE A 194 16.60 -13.27 20.00
N CYS A 195 16.87 -12.42 21.00
CA CYS A 195 17.47 -12.84 22.27
C CYS A 195 16.57 -13.83 23.02
N ASN A 196 15.27 -13.53 23.13
CA ASN A 196 14.29 -14.44 23.71
C ASN A 196 14.21 -15.77 22.94
N PHE A 197 14.23 -15.72 21.61
CA PHE A 197 14.30 -16.91 20.76
C PHE A 197 15.58 -17.73 21.01
N MET A 198 16.73 -17.10 21.21
CA MET A 198 17.97 -17.76 21.64
C MET A 198 17.95 -18.18 23.13
N GLY A 199 16.95 -17.74 23.90
CA GLY A 199 16.78 -18.00 25.32
C GLY A 199 17.77 -17.25 26.21
N ILE A 200 18.16 -16.03 25.83
CA ILE A 200 19.01 -15.11 26.60
C ILE A 200 18.28 -13.77 26.78
N GLU A 201 18.68 -12.99 27.79
CA GLU A 201 18.15 -11.65 27.97
C GLU A 201 18.74 -10.67 26.95
N TYR A 202 18.01 -9.61 26.63
CA TYR A 202 18.52 -8.55 25.77
C TYR A 202 19.61 -7.73 26.48
N ASP A 203 20.69 -7.43 25.77
CA ASP A 203 21.77 -6.58 26.28
C ASP A 203 21.94 -5.34 25.38
N GLY A 204 21.82 -4.14 25.98
CA GLY A 204 21.94 -2.87 25.26
C GLY A 204 23.32 -2.63 24.61
N THR A 205 24.37 -3.29 25.10
CA THR A 205 25.72 -3.21 24.52
C THR A 205 25.77 -3.75 23.09
N MET A 206 24.79 -4.57 22.68
CA MET A 206 24.65 -5.04 21.29
C MET A 206 24.57 -3.89 20.30
N LEU A 207 23.94 -2.76 20.66
CA LEU A 207 23.82 -1.58 19.79
C LEU A 207 25.04 -0.66 19.82
N VAL A 208 25.90 -0.81 20.83
CA VAL A 208 27.09 0.05 21.02
C VAL A 208 28.34 -0.61 20.44
N ASN A 209 28.51 -1.91 20.66
CA ASN A 209 29.77 -2.60 20.42
C ASN A 209 29.83 -3.36 19.07
N TYR A 210 28.73 -3.38 18.30
CA TYR A 210 28.66 -4.20 17.08
C TYR A 210 29.65 -3.77 16.00
N GLN A 211 30.01 -2.48 15.92
CA GLN A 211 30.96 -1.97 14.92
C GLN A 211 32.35 -2.58 15.12
N GLU A 212 32.83 -2.68 16.36
CA GLU A 212 34.11 -3.31 16.69
C GLU A 212 34.10 -4.82 16.33
N LYS A 213 32.96 -5.49 16.56
CA LYS A 213 32.78 -6.90 16.19
C LYS A 213 32.76 -7.10 14.67
N ALA A 214 32.13 -6.20 13.93
CA ALA A 214 32.06 -6.27 12.47
C ALA A 214 33.46 -6.26 11.83
N ALA A 215 34.38 -5.42 12.30
CA ALA A 215 35.75 -5.36 11.79
C ALA A 215 36.50 -6.70 11.97
N LYS A 216 36.31 -7.36 13.13
CA LYS A 216 36.94 -8.65 13.45
C LYS A 216 36.34 -9.83 12.66
N LEU A 217 35.02 -9.83 12.46
CA LEU A 217 34.30 -10.93 11.79
C LEU A 217 34.34 -10.85 10.26
N SER A 218 34.60 -9.67 9.70
CA SER A 218 34.57 -9.43 8.26
C SER A 218 35.85 -9.79 7.51
N LEU A 219 36.93 -10.14 8.22
CA LEU A 219 38.27 -10.45 7.68
C LEU A 219 38.79 -9.38 6.69
N ASN A 220 38.36 -8.12 6.83
CA ASN A 220 38.65 -7.03 5.87
C ASN A 220 38.23 -7.30 4.42
N LEU A 221 37.27 -8.20 4.18
CA LEU A 221 36.77 -8.46 2.84
C LEU A 221 36.25 -7.16 2.19
N PRO A 222 36.58 -6.88 0.92
CA PRO A 222 36.32 -5.58 0.30
C PRO A 222 34.84 -5.12 0.35
N TRP A 223 33.89 -6.05 0.28
CA TRP A 223 32.44 -5.77 0.31
C TRP A 223 31.83 -5.69 1.72
N HIS A 224 32.65 -5.88 2.76
CA HIS A 224 32.32 -5.58 4.16
C HIS A 224 32.80 -4.18 4.58
N LYS A 225 33.55 -3.48 3.72
CA LYS A 225 33.89 -2.07 3.93
C LYS A 225 32.61 -1.22 3.92
N GLY A 226 32.36 -0.51 5.01
CA GLY A 226 31.16 0.32 5.20
C GLY A 226 30.16 -0.20 6.24
N ILE A 227 30.37 -1.39 6.83
CA ILE A 227 29.56 -1.86 7.98
C ILE A 227 29.78 -0.98 9.23
N GLU A 228 30.93 -0.29 9.29
CA GLU A 228 31.24 0.74 10.29
C GLU A 228 30.48 2.05 10.07
N ARG A 229 29.92 2.28 8.88
CA ARG A 229 29.14 3.49 8.61
C ARG A 229 27.79 3.37 9.32
N ASP A 230 27.32 4.50 9.82
CA ASP A 230 26.05 4.62 10.52
C ASP A 230 24.95 3.88 9.72
N VAL A 231 24.14 3.06 10.39
CA VAL A 231 23.13 2.18 9.76
C VAL A 231 22.16 2.96 8.87
N LYS A 232 22.09 4.28 9.05
CA LYS A 232 21.34 5.25 8.23
C LYS A 232 21.90 5.46 6.82
N SER A 233 23.17 5.14 6.53
CA SER A 233 23.75 5.25 5.18
C SER A 233 23.62 3.94 4.39
N SER A 234 22.42 3.36 4.36
CA SER A 234 22.18 2.17 3.59
C SER A 234 22.32 2.46 2.09
N ASN A 235 22.86 1.50 1.33
CA ASN A 235 22.90 1.46 -0.14
C ASN A 235 21.49 1.34 -0.76
N VAL A 236 20.50 2.02 -0.18
CA VAL A 236 19.14 2.11 -0.69
C VAL A 236 19.20 2.90 -2.00
N HIS A 237 18.42 2.48 -2.99
CA HIS A 237 18.43 3.03 -4.36
C HIS A 237 19.64 2.65 -5.23
N LYS A 238 20.54 1.79 -4.76
CA LYS A 238 21.75 1.42 -5.52
C LYS A 238 21.43 0.80 -6.87
N TYR A 239 20.34 0.05 -6.96
CA TYR A 239 19.91 -0.60 -8.19
C TYR A 239 19.66 0.38 -9.35
N HIS A 240 19.31 1.65 -9.07
CA HIS A 240 19.14 2.67 -10.11
C HIS A 240 20.44 2.97 -10.88
N LYS A 241 21.61 2.80 -10.23
CA LYS A 241 22.92 3.00 -10.86
C LYS A 241 23.40 1.76 -11.62
N ILE A 242 22.84 0.60 -11.29
CA ILE A 242 23.31 -0.70 -11.81
C ILE A 242 22.45 -1.16 -12.98
N PHE A 243 21.13 -1.09 -12.85
CA PHE A 243 20.18 -1.69 -13.80
C PHE A 243 19.50 -0.64 -14.67
N THR A 244 19.26 -0.99 -15.93
CA THR A 244 18.41 -0.24 -16.85
C THR A 244 16.93 -0.32 -16.43
N ARG A 245 16.06 0.54 -16.99
CA ARG A 245 14.61 0.49 -16.69
C ARG A 245 13.97 -0.85 -17.03
N ASN A 246 14.38 -1.48 -18.13
CA ASN A 246 13.84 -2.79 -18.55
C ASN A 246 14.28 -3.90 -17.59
N GLU A 247 15.53 -3.87 -17.12
CA GLU A 247 16.00 -4.80 -16.09
C GLU A 247 15.31 -4.58 -14.75
N ILE A 248 15.07 -3.32 -14.35
CA ILE A 248 14.29 -3.00 -13.14
C ILE A 248 12.89 -3.60 -13.24
N ARG A 249 12.17 -3.37 -14.35
CA ARG A 249 10.83 -3.99 -14.57
C ARG A 249 10.90 -5.50 -14.48
N TYR A 250 11.89 -6.12 -15.12
CA TYR A 250 12.07 -7.57 -15.07
C TYR A 250 12.31 -8.08 -13.63
N ILE A 251 13.09 -7.36 -12.82
CA ILE A 251 13.29 -7.70 -11.41
C ILE A 251 11.97 -7.54 -10.63
N LEU A 252 11.22 -6.46 -10.85
CA LEU A 252 9.95 -6.20 -10.18
C LEU A 252 8.91 -7.29 -10.45
N GLU A 253 8.81 -7.77 -11.69
CA GLU A 253 7.95 -8.92 -12.03
C GLU A 253 8.30 -10.16 -11.21
N LYS A 254 9.60 -10.44 -11.01
CA LYS A 254 10.06 -11.58 -10.21
C LYS A 254 9.78 -11.37 -8.73
N ILE A 255 9.98 -10.17 -8.20
CA ILE A 255 9.67 -9.82 -6.81
C ILE A 255 8.18 -9.98 -6.53
N GLN A 256 7.31 -9.47 -7.41
CA GLN A 256 5.86 -9.57 -7.26
C GLN A 256 5.40 -11.02 -7.23
N ARG A 257 5.93 -11.89 -8.10
CA ARG A 257 5.62 -13.31 -8.06
C ARG A 257 6.00 -13.93 -6.72
N VAL A 258 7.22 -13.71 -6.23
CA VAL A 258 7.67 -14.26 -4.94
C VAL A 258 6.78 -13.76 -3.80
N LYS A 259 6.43 -12.46 -3.78
CA LYS A 259 5.49 -11.89 -2.80
C LYS A 259 4.11 -12.55 -2.85
N GLY A 260 3.59 -12.88 -4.03
CA GLY A 260 2.33 -13.60 -4.20
C GLY A 260 2.39 -15.06 -3.74
N GLU A 261 3.54 -15.72 -3.91
CA GLU A 261 3.75 -17.10 -3.45
C GLU A 261 3.79 -17.19 -1.91
N ILE A 262 4.48 -16.25 -1.25
CA ILE A 262 4.64 -16.19 0.21
C ILE A 262 3.54 -15.39 0.93
N ALA A 263 2.51 -14.95 0.20
CA ALA A 263 1.37 -14.24 0.77
C ALA A 263 0.63 -15.11 1.79
N TRP A 264 0.15 -14.49 2.87
CA TRP A 264 -0.72 -15.16 3.83
C TRP A 264 -2.06 -15.46 3.18
N LYS A 265 -2.41 -16.74 3.05
CA LYS A 265 -3.61 -17.18 2.33
C LYS A 265 -4.69 -17.62 3.31
N VAL A 266 -5.87 -17.06 3.16
CA VAL A 266 -7.04 -17.35 4.00
C VAL A 266 -8.30 -17.37 3.14
N ALA A 267 -9.33 -18.07 3.62
CA ALA A 267 -10.67 -17.99 3.06
C ALA A 267 -11.61 -17.33 4.08
N VAL A 268 -12.48 -16.44 3.60
CA VAL A 268 -13.45 -15.73 4.43
C VAL A 268 -14.84 -15.96 3.86
N GLU A 269 -15.72 -16.46 4.71
CA GLU A 269 -17.15 -16.62 4.42
C GLU A 269 -17.89 -15.35 4.84
N VAL A 270 -18.53 -14.69 3.88
CA VAL A 270 -19.21 -13.40 4.08
C VAL A 270 -20.38 -13.52 5.07
N SER A 271 -21.06 -14.67 5.09
CA SER A 271 -22.22 -14.88 5.96
C SER A 271 -21.90 -15.27 7.40
N GLU A 272 -20.62 -15.41 7.75
CA GLU A 272 -20.13 -15.80 9.09
C GLU A 272 -19.35 -14.65 9.75
N PRO A 273 -19.30 -14.55 11.10
CA PRO A 273 -18.62 -13.46 11.79
C PRO A 273 -17.18 -13.23 11.31
N ILE A 274 -16.90 -12.01 10.84
CA ILE A 274 -15.57 -11.62 10.37
C ILE A 274 -14.73 -11.21 11.58
N SER A 275 -13.59 -11.87 11.76
CA SER A 275 -12.63 -11.60 12.85
C SER A 275 -11.34 -10.97 12.30
N ASP A 276 -10.57 -10.34 13.18
CA ASP A 276 -9.23 -9.87 12.84
C ASP A 276 -8.37 -11.04 12.38
N ILE A 277 -7.59 -10.82 11.33
CA ILE A 277 -6.63 -11.80 10.83
C ILE A 277 -5.27 -11.44 11.37
N TYR A 278 -4.73 -12.31 12.20
CA TYR A 278 -3.35 -12.23 12.67
C TYR A 278 -2.49 -13.12 11.78
N ALA A 279 -1.56 -12.52 11.07
CA ALA A 279 -0.57 -13.26 10.32
C ALA A 279 0.59 -13.61 11.24
N LEU A 280 1.25 -14.74 10.95
CA LEU A 280 2.53 -15.07 11.58
C LEU A 280 3.58 -14.03 11.20
N GLN A 281 4.65 -13.93 12.01
CA GLN A 281 5.74 -12.99 11.76
C GLN A 281 6.19 -13.07 10.29
N ILE A 282 6.22 -11.91 9.62
CA ILE A 282 6.86 -11.68 8.31
C ILE A 282 6.02 -12.11 7.10
N CYS A 283 4.78 -11.64 7.08
CA CYS A 283 3.99 -11.51 5.87
C CYS A 283 3.50 -10.07 5.74
N ASP A 284 3.79 -9.42 4.62
CA ASP A 284 3.32 -8.06 4.31
C ASP A 284 1.99 -8.06 3.53
N ARG A 285 1.58 -9.24 3.05
CA ARG A 285 0.47 -9.43 2.10
C ARG A 285 -0.49 -10.50 2.58
N LEU A 286 -1.75 -10.11 2.68
CA LEU A 286 -2.90 -11.01 2.79
C LEU A 286 -3.45 -11.29 1.39
N SER A 287 -3.69 -12.55 1.06
CA SER A 287 -4.47 -12.98 -0.10
C SER A 287 -5.70 -13.76 0.38
N CYS A 288 -6.86 -13.11 0.33
CA CYS A 288 -8.09 -13.59 0.92
C CYS A 288 -9.06 -14.09 -0.16
N THR A 289 -9.38 -15.38 -0.16
CA THR A 289 -10.46 -15.92 -0.99
C THR A 289 -11.80 -15.61 -0.35
N ILE A 290 -12.64 -14.84 -1.04
CA ILE A 290 -13.96 -14.46 -0.53
C ILE A 290 -15.00 -15.47 -1.01
N GLN A 291 -15.75 -16.01 -0.06
CA GLN A 291 -16.81 -16.98 -0.29
C GLN A 291 -18.13 -16.43 0.23
N LEU A 292 -19.22 -16.80 -0.45
CA LEU A 292 -20.58 -16.57 -0.01
C LEU A 292 -21.38 -17.86 -0.08
N GLU A 293 -21.76 -18.41 1.07
CA GLU A 293 -22.43 -19.71 1.21
C GLU A 293 -21.65 -20.83 0.48
N GLY A 294 -20.32 -20.83 0.60
CA GLY A 294 -19.42 -21.78 -0.07
C GLY A 294 -19.12 -21.49 -1.55
N ILE A 295 -19.74 -20.47 -2.16
CA ILE A 295 -19.46 -20.06 -3.54
C ILE A 295 -18.36 -19.00 -3.55
N LYS A 296 -17.28 -19.23 -4.31
CA LYS A 296 -16.20 -18.25 -4.46
C LYS A 296 -16.67 -17.02 -5.22
N LEU A 297 -16.63 -15.84 -4.58
CA LEU A 297 -16.90 -14.55 -5.20
C LEU A 297 -15.65 -13.98 -5.90
N GLY A 298 -14.48 -14.15 -5.29
CA GLY A 298 -13.22 -13.63 -5.83
C GLY A 298 -12.07 -13.68 -4.82
N ILE A 299 -11.02 -12.91 -5.09
CA ILE A 299 -9.87 -12.75 -4.21
C ILE A 299 -9.68 -11.26 -3.93
N ILE A 300 -9.39 -10.93 -2.68
CA ILE A 300 -8.95 -9.60 -2.23
C ILE A 300 -7.53 -9.71 -1.70
N GLU A 301 -6.71 -8.71 -2.01
CA GLU A 301 -5.39 -8.55 -1.42
C GLU A 301 -5.34 -7.29 -0.55
N LEU A 302 -4.79 -7.42 0.65
CA LEU A 302 -4.65 -6.31 1.61
C LEU A 302 -3.25 -6.33 2.23
N PRO A 303 -2.71 -5.16 2.62
CA PRO A 303 -1.49 -5.11 3.42
C PRO A 303 -1.73 -5.71 4.79
N ILE A 304 -0.75 -6.45 5.29
CA ILE A 304 -0.64 -6.78 6.71
C ILE A 304 0.22 -5.69 7.34
N CYS A 305 -0.34 -4.94 8.29
CA CYS A 305 0.38 -3.91 9.04
C CYS A 305 0.50 -4.38 10.49
N ASP A 306 1.70 -4.32 11.05
CA ASP A 306 1.98 -4.69 12.44
C ASP A 306 1.46 -6.11 12.79
N GLY A 307 1.54 -7.03 11.82
CA GLY A 307 1.13 -8.44 11.96
C GLY A 307 -0.38 -8.71 11.84
N MET A 308 -1.20 -7.71 11.49
CA MET A 308 -2.66 -7.85 11.49
C MET A 308 -3.34 -7.23 10.27
N VAL A 309 -4.50 -7.79 9.90
CA VAL A 309 -5.54 -7.13 9.10
C VAL A 309 -6.81 -7.06 9.92
N ALA A 310 -7.28 -5.84 10.23
CA ALA A 310 -8.47 -5.63 11.02
C ALA A 310 -9.74 -6.12 10.29
N ALA A 311 -10.67 -6.73 11.03
CA ALA A 311 -11.95 -7.20 10.53
C ALA A 311 -12.73 -6.10 9.81
N ALA A 312 -12.67 -4.87 10.33
CA ALA A 312 -13.35 -3.72 9.76
C ALA A 312 -12.78 -3.30 8.40
N VAL A 313 -11.47 -3.44 8.17
CA VAL A 313 -10.80 -3.16 6.89
C VAL A 313 -11.15 -4.24 5.88
N LEU A 314 -11.12 -5.51 6.30
CA LEU A 314 -11.51 -6.64 5.47
C LEU A 314 -12.98 -6.55 5.04
N ALA A 315 -13.89 -6.27 5.97
CA ALA A 315 -15.32 -6.14 5.68
C ALA A 315 -15.59 -4.97 4.72
N ASP A 316 -14.89 -3.84 4.89
CA ASP A 316 -14.99 -2.69 4.00
C ASP A 316 -14.48 -3.00 2.59
N ALA A 317 -13.33 -3.68 2.47
CA ALA A 317 -12.78 -4.12 1.18
C ALA A 317 -13.71 -5.10 0.46
N VAL A 318 -14.29 -6.07 1.19
CA VAL A 318 -15.27 -7.03 0.63
C VAL A 318 -16.51 -6.32 0.15
N ALA A 319 -17.08 -5.41 0.96
CA ALA A 319 -18.25 -4.63 0.56
C ALA A 319 -17.94 -3.76 -0.67
N ALA A 320 -16.78 -3.10 -0.72
CA ALA A 320 -16.40 -2.26 -1.85
C ALA A 320 -16.29 -3.02 -3.17
N GLN A 321 -15.84 -4.29 -3.14
CA GLN A 321 -15.63 -5.09 -4.35
C GLN A 321 -16.81 -5.99 -4.73
N PHE A 322 -17.57 -6.49 -3.74
CA PHE A 322 -18.59 -7.53 -3.94
C PHE A 322 -19.99 -7.15 -3.47
N ALA A 323 -20.26 -5.87 -3.17
CA ALA A 323 -21.57 -5.42 -2.67
C ALA A 323 -22.75 -5.92 -3.51
N TRP A 324 -22.64 -5.89 -4.84
CA TRP A 324 -23.71 -6.34 -5.73
C TRP A 324 -24.00 -7.83 -5.63
N GLN A 325 -22.97 -8.67 -5.66
CA GLN A 325 -23.11 -10.12 -5.54
C GLN A 325 -23.71 -10.52 -4.19
N ILE A 326 -23.32 -9.82 -3.12
CA ILE A 326 -23.84 -10.05 -1.77
C ILE A 326 -25.31 -9.61 -1.66
N LEU A 327 -25.65 -8.42 -2.21
CA LEU A 327 -27.02 -7.92 -2.21
C LEU A 327 -27.95 -8.78 -3.04
N ASP A 328 -27.55 -9.16 -4.26
CA ASP A 328 -28.36 -10.01 -5.12
C ASP A 328 -28.66 -11.33 -4.40
N ARG A 329 -27.66 -11.94 -3.77
CA ARG A 329 -27.86 -13.17 -2.98
C ARG A 329 -28.80 -12.96 -1.79
N PHE A 330 -28.63 -11.87 -1.05
CA PHE A 330 -29.52 -11.51 0.07
C PHE A 330 -30.96 -11.35 -0.40
N PHE A 331 -31.18 -10.65 -1.51
CA PHE A 331 -32.49 -10.45 -2.10
C PHE A 331 -33.10 -11.77 -2.58
N GLN A 332 -32.37 -12.62 -3.31
CA GLN A 332 -32.84 -13.94 -3.72
C GLN A 332 -33.33 -14.80 -2.55
N ARG A 333 -32.58 -14.82 -1.43
CA ARG A 333 -32.97 -15.55 -0.22
C ARG A 333 -34.27 -15.06 0.40
N ASN A 334 -34.61 -13.78 0.19
CA ASN A 334 -35.80 -13.16 0.75
C ASN A 334 -36.94 -12.97 -0.28
N ARG A 335 -36.71 -13.28 -1.58
CA ARG A 335 -37.70 -13.26 -2.70
C ARG A 335 -38.81 -14.32 -2.57
N CYS A 336 -38.48 -15.54 -2.13
CA CYS A 336 -39.37 -16.71 -2.29
C CYS A 336 -40.38 -16.94 -1.15
N GLU A 337 -40.38 -16.14 -0.07
CA GLU A 337 -41.19 -16.44 1.13
C GLU A 337 -42.22 -15.37 1.51
N LYS A 338 -42.41 -14.31 0.70
CA LYS A 338 -43.44 -13.28 0.95
C LYS A 338 -44.15 -12.94 -0.36
N GLY A 339 -45.46 -13.18 -0.42
CA GLY A 339 -46.35 -12.89 -1.56
C GLY A 339 -46.49 -11.40 -1.87
N ASN A 340 -45.38 -10.76 -2.27
CA ASN A 340 -45.30 -9.35 -2.61
C ASN A 340 -44.89 -9.22 -4.09
N LYS A 341 -45.75 -8.55 -4.88
CA LYS A 341 -45.59 -8.29 -6.32
C LYS A 341 -44.29 -7.57 -6.70
N LEU A 342 -43.55 -6.97 -5.75
CA LEU A 342 -42.22 -6.39 -6.00
C LEU A 342 -41.21 -7.40 -6.54
N TRP A 343 -41.33 -8.66 -6.13
CA TRP A 343 -40.34 -9.69 -6.39
C TRP A 343 -40.76 -10.66 -7.51
N GLU A 344 -42.03 -10.62 -7.93
CA GLU A 344 -42.62 -11.53 -8.92
C GLU A 344 -42.13 -11.27 -10.36
N ASN A 345 -41.63 -10.06 -10.66
CA ASN A 345 -41.17 -9.68 -12.01
C ASN A 345 -39.65 -9.88 -12.23
N LEU A 346 -38.90 -10.41 -11.26
CA LEU A 346 -37.45 -10.60 -11.34
C LEU A 346 -37.10 -12.00 -11.89
N LEU A 347 -37.45 -12.25 -13.15
CA LEU A 347 -37.07 -13.47 -13.88
C LEU A 347 -35.81 -13.30 -14.74
N GLU A 348 -35.26 -12.08 -14.84
CA GLU A 348 -34.10 -11.79 -15.68
C GLU A 348 -32.76 -11.75 -14.90
N PRO A 349 -31.64 -12.11 -15.55
CA PRO A 349 -30.30 -12.01 -14.96
C PRO A 349 -29.92 -10.56 -14.61
N PHE A 350 -28.92 -10.42 -13.72
CA PHE A 350 -28.36 -9.17 -13.19
C PHE A 350 -28.43 -7.97 -14.17
N HIS A 351 -29.03 -6.86 -13.72
CA HIS A 351 -29.13 -5.64 -14.52
C HIS A 351 -28.89 -4.40 -13.64
N PRO A 352 -27.76 -3.67 -13.80
CA PRO A 352 -27.31 -2.60 -12.90
C PRO A 352 -28.35 -1.54 -12.54
N LYS A 353 -29.24 -1.16 -13.48
CA LYS A 353 -30.32 -0.20 -13.21
C LYS A 353 -31.48 -0.78 -12.38
N HIS A 354 -31.82 -2.05 -12.59
CA HIS A 354 -32.90 -2.70 -11.86
C HIS A 354 -32.47 -2.97 -10.41
N ASP A 355 -31.23 -3.42 -10.23
CA ASP A 355 -30.66 -3.71 -8.91
C ASP A 355 -30.47 -2.44 -8.06
N TRP A 356 -30.11 -1.32 -8.68
CA TRP A 356 -30.03 -0.02 -7.99
C TRP A 356 -31.39 0.53 -7.57
N THR A 357 -32.41 0.40 -8.42
CA THR A 357 -33.77 0.82 -8.06
C THR A 357 -34.28 0.05 -6.85
N LEU A 358 -34.14 -1.28 -6.87
CA LEU A 358 -34.56 -2.16 -5.79
C LEU A 358 -33.81 -1.87 -4.49
N PHE A 359 -32.49 -1.65 -4.57
CA PHE A 359 -31.70 -1.22 -3.42
C PHE A 359 -32.23 0.08 -2.80
N LEU A 360 -32.52 1.12 -3.61
CA LEU A 360 -33.05 2.38 -3.11
C LEU A 360 -34.46 2.24 -2.51
N GLN A 361 -35.31 1.42 -3.11
CA GLN A 361 -36.64 1.11 -2.58
C GLN A 361 -36.57 0.46 -1.19
N GLU A 362 -35.68 -0.51 -1.01
CA GLU A 362 -35.38 -1.15 0.28
C GLU A 362 -34.78 -0.15 1.27
N LEU A 363 -33.72 0.56 0.89
CA LEU A 363 -33.00 1.51 1.74
C LEU A 363 -33.93 2.58 2.31
N TRP A 364 -34.73 3.21 1.44
CA TRP A 364 -35.61 4.33 1.77
C TRP A 364 -37.01 3.90 2.23
N GLY A 365 -37.34 2.62 2.17
CA GLY A 365 -38.68 2.12 2.52
C GLY A 365 -39.77 2.66 1.58
N ARG A 366 -39.49 2.75 0.28
CA ARG A 366 -40.39 3.27 -0.76
C ARG A 366 -40.59 2.25 -1.88
N PRO A 367 -41.30 1.13 -1.62
CA PRO A 367 -41.39 0.00 -2.55
C PRO A 367 -42.08 0.29 -3.89
N HIS A 368 -42.83 1.38 -3.99
CA HIS A 368 -43.60 1.73 -5.19
C HIS A 368 -42.97 2.84 -6.04
N TRP A 369 -41.83 3.38 -5.61
CA TRP A 369 -41.18 4.49 -6.31
C TRP A 369 -40.37 4.02 -7.51
N HIS A 370 -40.36 4.81 -8.57
CA HIS A 370 -39.48 4.62 -9.71
C HIS A 370 -38.11 5.22 -9.43
N LEU A 371 -37.11 4.82 -10.21
CA LEU A 371 -35.72 5.27 -10.01
C LEU A 371 -35.60 6.81 -9.96
N GLU A 372 -36.29 7.50 -10.86
CA GLU A 372 -36.24 8.97 -10.96
C GLU A 372 -36.77 9.67 -9.71
N ASP A 373 -37.72 9.05 -9.00
CA ASP A 373 -38.37 9.64 -7.83
C ASP A 373 -37.38 9.85 -6.69
N PHE A 374 -36.37 8.98 -6.58
CA PHE A 374 -35.28 9.14 -5.60
C PHE A 374 -34.35 10.33 -5.89
N TYR A 375 -34.46 10.95 -7.07
CA TYR A 375 -33.63 12.09 -7.47
C TYR A 375 -34.42 13.40 -7.62
N LYS A 376 -35.76 13.37 -7.53
CA LYS A 376 -36.65 14.54 -7.65
C LYS A 376 -36.93 15.13 -6.27
N PRO A 377 -36.42 16.34 -5.95
CA PRO A 377 -36.60 16.95 -4.63
C PRO A 377 -38.04 17.44 -4.38
N GLU A 378 -38.87 17.59 -5.43
CA GLU A 378 -40.19 18.21 -5.36
C GLU A 378 -41.31 17.22 -4.98
N ILE A 379 -41.02 15.92 -4.86
CA ILE A 379 -42.02 14.91 -4.51
C ILE A 379 -42.50 15.14 -3.07
N ALA A 380 -43.80 15.33 -2.90
CA ALA A 380 -44.43 15.53 -1.61
C ALA A 380 -44.36 14.25 -0.77
N ASP A 381 -44.00 14.41 0.50
CA ASP A 381 -43.97 13.33 1.50
C ASP A 381 -44.60 13.87 2.79
N GLU A 382 -45.62 13.19 3.28
CA GLU A 382 -46.33 13.58 4.50
C GLU A 382 -45.56 13.08 5.73
N VAL A 383 -44.66 13.91 6.23
CA VAL A 383 -43.80 13.61 7.38
C VAL A 383 -43.81 14.76 8.39
N PRO A 384 -43.53 14.48 9.69
CA PRO A 384 -43.46 15.51 10.71
C PRO A 384 -42.41 16.58 10.40
N THR A 385 -42.60 17.78 10.95
CA THR A 385 -41.65 18.89 10.83
C THR A 385 -40.92 19.11 12.15
N ILE A 386 -39.60 19.23 12.09
CA ILE A 386 -38.73 19.59 13.22
C ILE A 386 -38.14 20.99 13.00
N THR A 387 -37.76 21.68 14.07
CA THR A 387 -37.02 22.94 14.00
C THR A 387 -35.56 22.68 14.35
N LEU A 388 -34.64 23.21 13.54
CA LEU A 388 -33.21 23.06 13.73
C LEU A 388 -32.59 24.42 14.06
N GLU A 389 -31.89 24.50 15.19
CA GLU A 389 -31.20 25.73 15.64
C GLU A 389 -29.72 25.77 15.24
N LYS A 390 -29.14 24.62 14.88
CA LYS A 390 -27.73 24.46 14.50
C LYS A 390 -27.60 24.24 12.99
N ASP A 391 -26.41 24.45 12.47
CA ASP A 391 -26.07 24.20 11.06
C ASP A 391 -25.85 22.72 10.72
N LEU A 392 -25.78 21.84 11.72
CA LEU A 392 -25.55 20.40 11.55
C LEU A 392 -26.72 19.55 12.07
N ILE A 393 -27.21 18.63 11.24
CA ILE A 393 -28.12 17.55 11.63
C ILE A 393 -27.52 16.18 11.30
N ALA A 394 -27.66 15.21 12.21
CA ALA A 394 -27.32 13.82 11.93
C ALA A 394 -28.58 13.04 11.54
N VAL A 395 -28.51 12.26 10.46
CA VAL A 395 -29.62 11.44 9.97
C VAL A 395 -29.17 10.00 9.78
N GLU A 396 -30.02 9.03 10.14
CA GLU A 396 -29.81 7.61 9.85
C GLU A 396 -30.69 7.21 8.67
N VAL A 397 -30.09 6.69 7.58
CA VAL A 397 -30.83 6.37 6.34
C VAL A 397 -31.95 5.35 6.53
N SER A 398 -31.84 4.52 7.57
CA SER A 398 -32.86 3.52 7.90
C SER A 398 -34.04 4.05 8.72
N GLU A 399 -34.02 5.31 9.13
CA GLU A 399 -35.12 6.00 9.82
C GLU A 399 -35.95 6.87 8.86
N GLU A 400 -37.12 7.29 9.33
CA GLU A 400 -37.98 8.20 8.57
C GLU A 400 -37.51 9.65 8.76
N PHE A 401 -37.34 10.38 7.67
CA PHE A 401 -36.86 11.76 7.73
C PHE A 401 -38.01 12.72 8.05
N ALA A 402 -37.71 13.72 8.87
CA ALA A 402 -38.60 14.84 9.10
C ALA A 402 -38.33 15.98 8.12
N ASN A 403 -39.34 16.79 7.85
CA ASN A 403 -39.14 18.11 7.27
C ASN A 403 -38.40 19.00 8.28
N ILE A 404 -37.53 19.88 7.80
CA ILE A 404 -36.69 20.73 8.66
C ILE A 404 -37.06 22.18 8.42
N LYS A 405 -37.42 22.89 9.49
CA LYS A 405 -37.53 24.34 9.52
C LYS A 405 -36.25 24.93 10.12
N VAL A 406 -35.59 25.82 9.38
CA VAL A 406 -34.28 26.38 9.77
C VAL A 406 -34.09 27.75 9.11
N GLU A 407 -33.55 28.73 9.84
CA GLU A 407 -33.31 30.11 9.37
C GLU A 407 -31.91 30.31 8.78
N LEU A 408 -31.28 29.22 8.32
CA LEU A 408 -29.97 29.21 7.67
C LEU A 408 -30.15 29.11 6.16
N SER A 409 -29.15 29.53 5.38
CA SER A 409 -29.16 29.39 3.92
C SER A 409 -28.84 27.97 3.45
N GLU A 410 -28.14 27.21 4.29
CA GLU A 410 -27.73 25.82 4.05
C GLU A 410 -27.62 25.10 5.39
N ILE A 411 -27.75 23.77 5.35
CA ILE A 411 -27.49 22.89 6.48
C ILE A 411 -26.56 21.76 6.07
N ASP A 412 -25.68 21.36 6.98
CA ASP A 412 -24.86 20.17 6.85
C ASP A 412 -25.60 18.97 7.43
N VAL A 413 -25.58 17.87 6.69
CA VAL A 413 -26.27 16.63 7.04
C VAL A 413 -25.23 15.53 7.18
N LEU A 414 -24.93 15.15 8.42
CA LEU A 414 -24.13 13.99 8.74
C LEU A 414 -24.96 12.73 8.51
N VAL A 415 -24.65 12.00 7.45
CA VAL A 415 -25.39 10.79 7.09
C VAL A 415 -24.77 9.57 7.76
N LYS A 416 -25.62 8.80 8.43
CA LYS A 416 -25.30 7.52 9.04
C LYS A 416 -25.99 6.39 8.30
N VAL A 417 -25.29 5.27 8.19
CA VAL A 417 -25.82 4.01 7.66
C VAL A 417 -25.60 2.94 8.70
N GLY A 418 -26.69 2.40 9.25
CA GLY A 418 -26.62 1.41 10.32
C GLY A 418 -25.90 1.93 11.57
N GLY A 419 -25.95 3.23 11.85
CA GLY A 419 -25.30 3.90 12.98
C GLY A 419 -23.89 4.43 12.72
N VAL A 420 -23.25 4.08 11.59
CA VAL A 420 -21.89 4.52 11.25
C VAL A 420 -21.95 5.74 10.34
N ALA A 421 -21.19 6.81 10.65
CA ALA A 421 -21.13 7.96 9.75
C ALA A 421 -20.45 7.60 8.43
N VAL A 422 -21.08 8.00 7.33
CA VAL A 422 -20.60 7.77 5.96
C VAL A 422 -20.08 9.05 5.32
N GLY A 423 -20.50 10.22 5.78
CA GLY A 423 -20.05 11.53 5.30
C GLY A 423 -21.02 12.65 5.64
N ILE A 424 -20.61 13.88 5.31
CA ILE A 424 -21.47 15.07 5.39
C ILE A 424 -21.90 15.45 3.97
N VAL A 425 -23.18 15.80 3.81
CA VAL A 425 -23.68 16.45 2.59
C VAL A 425 -24.30 17.79 2.97
N THR A 426 -24.01 18.82 2.19
CA THR A 426 -24.59 20.16 2.39
C THR A 426 -25.88 20.28 1.56
N VAL A 427 -26.94 20.78 2.18
CA VAL A 427 -28.28 20.92 1.59
C VAL A 427 -28.70 22.38 1.66
N ALA A 428 -29.02 22.97 0.51
CA ALA A 428 -29.55 24.32 0.42
C ALA A 428 -30.94 24.40 1.07
N VAL A 429 -31.18 25.47 1.82
CA VAL A 429 -32.45 25.77 2.47
C VAL A 429 -33.25 26.71 1.59
N GLU A 430 -34.51 26.36 1.31
CA GLU A 430 -35.40 27.14 0.46
C GLU A 430 -36.61 27.58 1.30
N ASN A 431 -36.84 28.89 1.42
CA ASN A 431 -37.94 29.44 2.23
C ASN A 431 -37.93 28.99 3.70
N ASN A 432 -36.74 28.97 4.33
CA ASN A 432 -36.51 28.47 5.69
C ASN A 432 -36.97 27.03 5.91
N PHE A 433 -36.96 26.22 4.84
CA PHE A 433 -37.50 24.88 4.83
C PHE A 433 -36.62 23.93 4.00
N VAL A 434 -36.45 22.71 4.50
CA VAL A 434 -35.87 21.59 3.76
C VAL A 434 -36.82 20.41 3.90
N SER A 435 -37.38 19.95 2.78
CA SER A 435 -38.25 18.78 2.81
C SER A 435 -37.45 17.50 3.08
N ALA A 436 -38.06 16.50 3.71
CA ALA A 436 -37.47 15.17 3.86
C ALA A 436 -37.06 14.57 2.50
N GLN A 437 -37.81 14.88 1.45
CA GLN A 437 -37.49 14.45 0.10
C GLN A 437 -36.27 15.17 -0.50
N LYS A 438 -36.10 16.47 -0.24
CA LYS A 438 -34.89 17.21 -0.61
C LYS A 438 -33.66 16.59 0.06
N LEU A 439 -33.77 16.20 1.34
CA LEU A 439 -32.71 15.47 2.05
C LEU A 439 -32.38 14.14 1.35
N ARG A 440 -33.38 13.26 1.15
CA ARG A 440 -33.18 11.94 0.52
C ARG A 440 -32.56 12.05 -0.87
N SER A 441 -33.08 12.93 -1.71
CA SER A 441 -32.58 13.11 -3.07
C SER A 441 -31.16 13.68 -3.11
N THR A 442 -30.83 14.59 -2.20
CA THR A 442 -29.48 15.14 -2.06
C THR A 442 -28.49 14.08 -1.57
N ILE A 443 -28.87 13.27 -0.57
CA ILE A 443 -28.04 12.16 -0.07
C ILE A 443 -27.83 11.12 -1.17
N THR A 444 -28.90 10.68 -1.83
CA THR A 444 -28.84 9.68 -2.91
C THR A 444 -27.94 10.14 -4.06
N ARG A 445 -28.01 11.43 -4.43
CA ARG A 445 -27.17 12.00 -5.50
C ARG A 445 -25.70 12.12 -5.11
N ASN A 446 -25.40 12.63 -3.91
CA ASN A 446 -24.03 12.93 -3.50
C ASN A 446 -23.26 11.70 -3.01
N MET A 447 -23.92 10.76 -2.35
CA MET A 447 -23.27 9.56 -1.84
C MET A 447 -23.25 8.42 -2.87
N GLY A 448 -24.24 8.37 -3.77
CA GLY A 448 -24.28 7.38 -4.85
C GLY A 448 -24.06 5.95 -4.35
N PHE A 449 -23.18 5.22 -5.04
CA PHE A 449 -22.90 3.81 -4.75
C PHE A 449 -22.29 3.58 -3.36
N GLU A 450 -21.72 4.60 -2.71
CA GLU A 450 -21.21 4.46 -1.35
C GLU A 450 -22.32 4.11 -0.34
N LEU A 451 -23.57 4.50 -0.59
CA LEU A 451 -24.71 4.05 0.22
C LEU A 451 -24.86 2.54 0.20
N CYS A 452 -24.64 1.91 -0.96
CA CYS A 452 -24.72 0.47 -1.14
C CYS A 452 -23.56 -0.24 -0.44
N VAL A 453 -22.33 0.24 -0.65
CA VAL A 453 -21.14 -0.29 0.04
C VAL A 453 -21.33 -0.24 1.56
N ALA A 454 -21.73 0.92 2.11
CA ALA A 454 -21.98 1.08 3.52
C ALA A 454 -23.15 0.19 4.00
N ALA A 455 -24.26 0.10 3.25
CA ALA A 455 -25.39 -0.73 3.64
C ALA A 455 -25.01 -2.22 3.72
N VAL A 456 -24.28 -2.74 2.74
CA VAL A 456 -23.78 -4.12 2.74
C VAL A 456 -22.84 -4.35 3.93
N ARG A 457 -21.85 -3.45 4.08
CA ARG A 457 -20.86 -3.51 5.16
C ARG A 457 -21.50 -3.59 6.53
N GLU A 458 -22.53 -2.77 6.78
CA GLU A 458 -23.13 -2.66 8.11
C GLU A 458 -24.25 -3.68 8.36
N ALA A 459 -25.06 -4.01 7.35
CA ALA A 459 -26.24 -4.88 7.52
C ALA A 459 -25.99 -6.35 7.21
N LEU A 460 -25.07 -6.68 6.31
CA LEU A 460 -24.96 -8.02 5.72
C LEU A 460 -23.63 -8.71 6.00
N MET A 461 -22.52 -7.97 6.06
CA MET A 461 -21.22 -8.56 6.37
C MET A 461 -21.20 -9.20 7.75
N GLY A 462 -20.66 -10.41 7.85
CA GLY A 462 -20.49 -11.11 9.11
C GLY A 462 -21.78 -11.71 9.68
N LYS A 463 -22.86 -11.77 8.89
CA LYS A 463 -24.20 -12.11 9.34
C LYS A 463 -24.88 -13.10 8.37
N PRO A 464 -25.68 -14.05 8.86
CA PRO A 464 -26.49 -14.90 7.99
C PRO A 464 -27.36 -14.06 7.06
N LEU A 465 -27.47 -14.42 5.78
CA LEU A 465 -28.32 -13.71 4.82
C LEU A 465 -29.79 -14.13 4.87
N ASN A 466 -30.11 -15.21 5.59
CA ASN A 466 -31.46 -15.71 5.83
C ASN A 466 -32.16 -14.96 6.99
N GLY A 467 -33.48 -15.13 7.12
CA GLY A 467 -34.23 -14.64 8.31
C GLY A 467 -35.37 -13.67 8.07
N LYS A 468 -35.86 -13.48 6.84
CA LYS A 468 -37.11 -12.74 6.52
C LYS A 468 -37.11 -11.25 6.91
N GLN A 469 -35.96 -10.60 6.96
CA GLN A 469 -35.84 -9.18 7.32
C GLN A 469 -35.52 -8.32 6.09
N TRP A 470 -36.09 -7.12 6.06
CA TRP A 470 -35.75 -6.10 5.07
C TRP A 470 -34.37 -5.52 5.35
N LEU A 471 -33.67 -5.02 4.32
CA LEU A 471 -32.35 -4.40 4.47
C LEU A 471 -32.41 -3.21 5.45
N ARG A 472 -33.43 -2.36 5.29
CA ARG A 472 -33.72 -1.21 6.17
C ARG A 472 -33.92 -1.64 7.62
N SER A 473 -34.60 -2.77 7.87
CA SER A 473 -34.80 -3.30 9.23
C SER A 473 -33.50 -3.76 9.87
N ARG A 474 -32.61 -4.40 9.10
CA ARG A 474 -31.27 -4.79 9.58
C ARG A 474 -30.43 -3.56 9.92
N LEU A 475 -30.43 -2.54 9.05
CA LEU A 475 -29.72 -1.28 9.29
C LEU A 475 -30.24 -0.59 10.57
N ALA A 476 -31.55 -0.45 10.73
CA ALA A 476 -32.14 0.15 11.92
C ALA A 476 -31.78 -0.63 13.20
N SER A 477 -31.72 -1.97 13.12
CA SER A 477 -31.26 -2.79 14.25
C SER A 477 -29.78 -2.53 14.58
N CYS A 478 -28.92 -2.39 13.58
CA CYS A 478 -27.50 -2.08 13.79
C CYS A 478 -27.31 -0.68 14.40
N ALA A 479 -28.08 0.31 13.92
CA ALA A 479 -28.05 1.66 14.43
C ALA A 479 -28.43 1.70 15.93
N ARG A 480 -29.51 1.02 16.32
CA ARG A 480 -29.94 0.89 17.73
C ARG A 480 -28.92 0.17 18.62
N GLN A 481 -28.23 -0.84 18.10
CA GLN A 481 -27.19 -1.53 18.86
C GLN A 481 -26.00 -0.60 19.15
N ARG A 482 -25.61 0.23 18.18
CA ARG A 482 -24.50 1.17 18.31
C ARG A 482 -24.81 2.39 19.16
N SER A 483 -26.06 2.87 19.16
CA SER A 483 -26.48 3.96 20.05
C SER A 483 -26.37 3.62 21.54
N ASN A 484 -26.23 2.34 21.89
CA ASN A 484 -26.05 1.88 23.27
C ASN A 484 -24.57 1.77 23.67
N LEU A 485 -23.61 2.05 22.77
CA LEU A 485 -22.18 2.06 23.10
C LEU A 485 -21.80 3.35 23.85
N PRO A 486 -20.76 3.33 24.71
CA PRO A 486 -20.30 4.51 25.45
C PRO A 486 -19.97 5.71 24.55
N ASP A 487 -20.24 6.93 25.02
CA ASP A 487 -20.02 8.18 24.26
C ASP A 487 -18.59 8.38 23.75
N TRP A 488 -17.57 7.84 24.43
CA TRP A 488 -16.18 7.93 23.99
C TRP A 488 -15.85 6.98 22.82
N LEU A 489 -16.61 5.88 22.67
CA LEU A 489 -16.63 5.06 21.46
C LEU A 489 -17.49 5.70 20.38
N ASN A 490 -18.51 6.48 20.78
CA ASN A 490 -19.46 7.20 19.94
C ASN A 490 -19.17 8.72 19.88
N ALA A 491 -17.91 9.13 19.68
CA ALA A 491 -17.63 10.54 19.33
C ALA A 491 -18.55 10.96 18.16
N PRO A 492 -18.96 12.24 18.01
CA PRO A 492 -19.92 12.63 16.96
C PRO A 492 -19.51 12.12 15.57
N GLY A 493 -20.16 11.04 15.10
CA GLY A 493 -19.83 10.35 13.83
C GLY A 493 -19.15 8.97 13.96
N ALA A 494 -18.52 8.65 15.09
CA ALA A 494 -17.70 7.47 15.31
C ALA A 494 -18.49 6.17 15.65
N GLY A 495 -19.52 5.80 14.87
CA GLY A 495 -20.29 4.58 15.13
C GLY A 495 -19.55 3.23 14.94
N GLY A 496 -18.22 3.23 14.82
CA GLY A 496 -17.39 2.07 14.51
C GLY A 496 -16.89 1.29 15.74
N ILE A 497 -16.52 0.03 15.54
CA ILE A 497 -15.72 -0.75 16.50
C ILE A 497 -14.27 -0.58 16.07
N TYR A 498 -13.46 0.07 16.91
CA TYR A 498 -12.05 0.34 16.63
C TYR A 498 -11.13 -0.52 17.51
N PRO A 499 -9.91 -0.81 17.05
CA PRO A 499 -8.91 -1.44 17.89
C PRO A 499 -8.55 -0.58 19.12
N GLN A 500 -8.23 -1.24 20.23
CA GLN A 500 -7.69 -0.58 21.42
C GLN A 500 -6.19 -0.25 21.24
N ASN A 501 -5.70 0.78 21.92
CA ASN A 501 -4.31 1.26 21.85
C ASN A 501 -3.88 1.66 20.43
N ALA A 502 -4.68 2.53 19.79
CA ALA A 502 -4.51 2.96 18.42
C ALA A 502 -4.52 4.49 18.26
N VAL A 503 -3.74 4.99 17.28
CA VAL A 503 -3.90 6.34 16.73
C VAL A 503 -4.79 6.25 15.50
N MET A 504 -5.85 7.04 15.48
CA MET A 504 -6.83 7.09 14.42
C MET A 504 -6.76 8.41 13.67
N PHE A 505 -6.71 8.31 12.35
CA PHE A 505 -6.85 9.43 11.42
C PHE A 505 -8.26 9.42 10.86
N GLY A 506 -8.96 10.53 11.03
CA GLY A 506 -10.34 10.67 10.58
C GLY A 506 -10.45 11.15 9.14
N ARG A 507 -11.68 11.41 8.72
CA ARG A 507 -12.01 11.69 7.33
C ARG A 507 -11.22 12.85 6.77
N ARG A 508 -10.62 12.61 5.60
CA ARG A 508 -9.96 13.63 4.79
C ARG A 508 -10.97 14.43 3.97
N SER A 509 -10.57 15.65 3.59
CA SER A 509 -11.31 16.40 2.59
C SER A 509 -11.29 15.66 1.25
N GLY A 510 -12.46 15.55 0.61
CA GLY A 510 -12.60 14.85 -0.65
C GLY A 510 -13.98 14.23 -0.83
N ALA A 511 -14.22 13.78 -2.06
CA ALA A 511 -15.52 13.25 -2.43
C ALA A 511 -15.79 11.88 -1.81
N ILE A 512 -17.02 11.70 -1.36
CA ILE A 512 -17.57 10.43 -0.86
C ILE A 512 -17.48 9.35 -1.96
N GLY A 513 -17.16 8.12 -1.57
CA GLY A 513 -17.03 6.99 -2.48
C GLY A 513 -15.64 6.83 -3.12
N THR A 514 -14.65 7.60 -2.64
CA THR A 514 -13.23 7.44 -3.02
C THR A 514 -12.44 6.77 -1.89
N SER A 515 -11.11 6.78 -1.97
CA SER A 515 -10.23 6.33 -0.88
C SER A 515 -10.54 7.01 0.46
N VAL A 516 -11.08 8.23 0.45
CA VAL A 516 -11.48 8.95 1.66
C VAL A 516 -12.62 8.28 2.42
N SER A 517 -13.34 7.33 1.81
CA SER A 517 -14.43 6.55 2.41
C SER A 517 -14.01 5.14 2.82
N ARG A 518 -12.74 4.74 2.63
CA ARG A 518 -12.27 3.37 2.86
C ARG A 518 -11.53 3.28 4.19
N ARG A 519 -11.78 2.24 4.97
CA ARG A 519 -10.98 1.96 6.19
C ARG A 519 -9.63 1.39 5.80
N ALA A 520 -8.59 1.69 6.59
CA ALA A 520 -7.26 1.11 6.38
C ALA A 520 -6.49 0.97 7.68
N SER A 521 -5.73 -0.12 7.79
CA SER A 521 -4.64 -0.23 8.77
C SER A 521 -3.38 0.37 8.15
N LEU A 522 -2.63 1.13 8.94
CA LEU A 522 -1.36 1.74 8.56
C LEU A 522 -0.26 1.26 9.52
N PRO A 523 1.00 1.12 9.06
CA PRO A 523 2.10 0.67 9.92
C PRO A 523 2.47 1.69 10.99
N ALA A 524 2.55 1.27 12.25
CA ALA A 524 2.94 2.13 13.37
C ALA A 524 4.34 2.74 13.20
N ALA A 525 5.25 2.04 12.52
CA ALA A 525 6.59 2.53 12.21
C ALA A 525 6.60 3.76 11.26
N ALA A 526 5.50 4.07 10.57
CA ALA A 526 5.34 5.25 9.72
C ALA A 526 4.52 6.38 10.37
N LEU A 527 4.19 6.27 11.66
CA LEU A 527 3.32 7.22 12.36
C LEU A 527 3.79 8.67 12.23
N GLN A 528 5.10 8.91 12.36
CA GLN A 528 5.65 10.27 12.30
C GLN A 528 5.38 10.95 10.95
N GLU A 529 5.55 10.23 9.84
CA GLU A 529 5.27 10.75 8.51
C GLU A 529 3.78 10.99 8.29
N ILE A 530 2.92 10.08 8.78
CA ILE A 530 1.46 10.20 8.67
C ILE A 530 0.97 11.40 9.48
N GLU A 531 1.43 11.57 10.72
CA GLU A 531 1.09 12.72 11.57
C GLU A 531 1.53 14.04 10.94
N SER A 532 2.74 14.09 10.38
CA SER A 532 3.21 15.29 9.69
C SER A 532 2.32 15.64 8.49
N ALA A 533 1.91 14.66 7.69
CA ALA A 533 1.02 14.89 6.55
C ALA A 533 -0.38 15.33 7.01
N ALA A 534 -0.94 14.64 8.00
CA ALA A 534 -2.24 14.96 8.58
C ALA A 534 -2.28 16.37 9.18
N ALA A 535 -1.24 16.78 9.91
CA ALA A 535 -1.15 18.11 10.51
C ALA A 535 -1.10 19.22 9.47
N ILE A 536 -0.38 19.03 8.36
CA ILE A 536 -0.32 19.99 7.24
C ILE A 536 -1.68 20.09 6.55
N ALA A 537 -2.36 18.96 6.39
CA ALA A 537 -3.67 18.87 5.75
C ALA A 537 -4.84 19.29 6.65
N GLY A 538 -4.60 19.53 7.95
CA GLY A 538 -5.67 19.82 8.92
C GLY A 538 -6.61 18.62 9.17
N GLU A 539 -6.11 17.40 9.04
CA GLU A 539 -6.89 16.17 9.23
C GLU A 539 -7.15 15.90 10.72
N PRO A 540 -8.36 15.42 11.08
CA PRO A 540 -8.67 15.10 12.47
C PRO A 540 -7.91 13.85 12.95
N THR A 541 -7.34 13.93 14.14
CA THR A 541 -6.63 12.82 14.79
C THR A 541 -7.22 12.51 16.16
N MET A 542 -7.19 11.24 16.56
CA MET A 542 -7.68 10.77 17.86
C MET A 542 -6.80 9.61 18.35
N GLN A 543 -6.51 9.53 19.65
CA GLN A 543 -5.78 8.41 20.27
C GLN A 543 -6.64 7.72 21.32
N ILE A 544 -6.63 6.38 21.36
CA ILE A 544 -7.43 5.56 22.28
C ILE A 544 -6.57 4.46 22.91
N PRO A 545 -6.42 4.36 24.26
CA PRO A 545 -6.78 5.37 25.27
C PRO A 545 -5.79 6.55 25.24
N GLN A 546 -6.12 7.66 25.90
CA GLN A 546 -5.27 8.86 26.03
C GLN A 546 -4.10 8.65 27.04
N GLU A 547 -3.37 7.54 26.93
CA GLU A 547 -2.21 7.26 27.78
C GLU A 547 -0.88 7.57 27.07
N ASN A 548 0.19 7.77 27.85
CA ASN A 548 1.54 8.07 27.35
C ASN A 548 2.26 6.86 26.72
N GLU A 549 1.55 5.77 26.39
CA GLU A 549 2.15 4.62 25.71
C GLU A 549 2.28 4.88 24.20
N PHE A 550 3.33 4.31 23.59
CA PHE A 550 3.44 4.27 22.13
C PHE A 550 2.28 3.46 21.55
N PRO A 551 1.53 4.00 20.58
CA PRO A 551 0.39 3.30 20.00
C PRO A 551 0.87 2.04 19.28
N LYS A 552 0.17 0.93 19.51
CA LYS A 552 0.48 -0.34 18.86
C LYS A 552 -0.07 -0.43 17.44
N GLN A 553 -1.00 0.45 17.08
CA GLN A 553 -1.71 0.41 15.82
C GLN A 553 -1.99 1.82 15.28
N VAL A 554 -1.94 1.96 13.96
CA VAL A 554 -2.37 3.17 13.27
C VAL A 554 -3.51 2.82 12.32
N PHE A 555 -4.58 3.62 12.36
CA PHE A 555 -5.82 3.30 11.66
C PHE A 555 -6.38 4.53 10.97
N TYR A 556 -6.86 4.38 9.73
CA TYR A 556 -7.65 5.38 9.04
C TYR A 556 -9.14 5.01 9.16
N ALA A 557 -9.89 5.85 9.86
CA ALA A 557 -11.30 5.69 10.19
C ALA A 557 -12.12 6.85 9.60
N PRO A 558 -12.61 6.75 8.35
CA PRO A 558 -13.32 7.83 7.65
C PRO A 558 -14.68 8.23 8.27
N GLU A 559 -15.15 7.50 9.26
CA GLU A 559 -16.33 7.83 10.06
C GLU A 559 -16.03 8.83 11.21
N ILE A 560 -14.76 9.08 11.54
CA ILE A 560 -14.38 10.19 12.43
C ILE A 560 -14.44 11.48 11.60
N ILE A 561 -15.47 12.29 11.82
CA ILE A 561 -15.73 13.50 11.03
C ILE A 561 -15.80 14.69 11.98
N CYS A 562 -14.97 15.71 11.77
CA CYS A 562 -15.03 16.95 12.55
C CYS A 562 -16.06 17.93 12.00
N SER A 563 -16.92 18.47 12.89
CA SER A 563 -17.97 19.44 12.55
C SER A 563 -17.46 20.83 12.18
N LYS A 564 -16.21 21.16 12.51
CA LYS A 564 -15.56 22.46 12.21
C LYS A 564 -14.52 22.36 11.09
N SER A 565 -14.76 21.51 10.11
CA SER A 565 -13.90 21.51 8.94
C SER A 565 -14.16 22.82 8.18
N SER A 566 -13.12 23.62 7.95
CA SER A 566 -13.10 24.78 7.04
C SER A 566 -13.42 24.42 5.57
N TYR A 567 -13.79 23.17 5.30
CA TYR A 567 -14.00 22.62 3.97
C TYR A 567 -15.49 22.69 3.60
N ARG A 568 -15.96 23.92 3.35
CA ARG A 568 -17.04 24.13 2.38
C ARG A 568 -16.41 24.04 0.99
N GLU A 569 -16.14 22.84 0.49
CA GLU A 569 -16.23 22.68 -0.96
C GLU A 569 -17.73 22.75 -1.24
N VAL A 570 -18.21 24.00 -1.41
CA VAL A 570 -19.43 24.24 -2.18
C VAL A 570 -19.21 23.43 -3.44
N SER A 571 -20.05 22.42 -3.65
CA SER A 571 -20.09 21.72 -4.93
C SER A 571 -20.42 22.81 -5.95
N HIS A 572 -19.39 23.45 -6.50
CA HIS A 572 -19.52 24.12 -7.76
C HIS A 572 -19.80 22.96 -8.70
N SER A 573 -21.10 22.69 -8.89
CA SER A 573 -21.56 22.10 -10.12
C SER A 573 -20.94 22.98 -11.18
N VAL A 574 -19.78 22.56 -11.72
CA VAL A 574 -19.31 23.05 -12.99
C VAL A 574 -20.48 22.70 -13.88
N LYS A 575 -21.30 23.71 -14.20
CA LYS A 575 -22.36 23.54 -15.20
C LYS A 575 -21.62 22.91 -16.37
N PRO A 576 -22.00 21.71 -16.82
CA PRO A 576 -21.37 21.14 -17.99
C PRO A 576 -21.45 22.23 -19.04
N GLN A 577 -20.30 22.68 -19.53
CA GLN A 577 -20.29 23.51 -20.72
C GLN A 577 -21.02 22.66 -21.74
N LEU A 578 -22.24 23.09 -22.08
CA LEU A 578 -23.01 22.56 -23.18
C LEU A 578 -22.22 22.94 -24.43
N LEU A 579 -21.21 22.14 -24.73
CA LEU A 579 -20.59 22.12 -26.03
C LEU A 579 -21.65 21.49 -26.94
N ASP A 580 -22.13 22.26 -27.91
CA ASP A 580 -23.10 21.90 -28.95
C ASP A 580 -22.58 20.82 -29.93
N ASN A 581 -21.81 19.84 -29.43
CA ASN A 581 -21.27 18.75 -30.21
C ASN A 581 -21.92 17.44 -29.81
N HIS A 582 -22.42 16.70 -30.81
CA HIS A 582 -22.93 15.32 -30.65
C HIS A 582 -21.87 14.29 -30.22
N SER A 583 -20.61 14.70 -30.00
CA SER A 583 -19.53 13.81 -29.58
C SER A 583 -19.45 13.70 -28.05
N VAL A 584 -19.07 12.53 -27.55
CA VAL A 584 -18.88 12.25 -26.13
C VAL A 584 -17.63 11.42 -25.89
N THR A 585 -17.06 11.50 -24.69
CA THR A 585 -15.91 10.70 -24.27
C THR A 585 -16.34 9.66 -23.24
N GLN A 586 -16.47 8.41 -23.69
CA GLN A 586 -16.75 7.26 -22.81
C GLN A 586 -15.50 6.63 -22.22
N LYS A 587 -14.39 6.70 -22.96
CA LYS A 587 -13.07 6.27 -22.51
C LYS A 587 -12.13 7.45 -22.62
N LEU A 588 -11.54 7.88 -21.51
CA LEU A 588 -10.71 9.07 -21.45
C LEU A 588 -9.26 8.73 -21.83
N PRO A 589 -8.69 9.31 -22.90
CA PRO A 589 -7.26 9.26 -23.12
C PRO A 589 -6.55 10.10 -22.06
N ILE A 590 -5.75 9.42 -21.23
CA ILE A 590 -4.83 10.07 -20.29
C ILE A 590 -3.42 9.91 -20.88
N LEU A 591 -2.84 11.01 -21.35
CA LEU A 591 -1.55 11.03 -22.01
C LEU A 591 -0.46 11.34 -20.99
N SER A 592 0.60 10.52 -20.97
CA SER A 592 1.74 10.68 -20.07
C SER A 592 2.98 11.07 -20.85
N TYR A 593 3.39 12.30 -20.68
CA TYR A 593 4.67 12.84 -21.15
C TYR A 593 5.69 12.78 -20.01
N ARG A 594 6.95 12.97 -20.38
CA ARG A 594 8.03 13.04 -19.42
C ARG A 594 8.88 14.29 -19.62
N ARG A 595 9.53 14.37 -20.78
CA ARG A 595 10.38 15.49 -21.17
C ARG A 595 9.93 16.05 -22.50
N ILE A 596 9.88 17.38 -22.58
CA ILE A 596 9.71 18.12 -23.82
C ILE A 596 10.99 18.94 -24.03
N SER A 597 11.90 18.46 -24.88
CA SER A 597 13.25 19.03 -25.02
C SER A 597 13.74 18.89 -26.47
N PRO A 598 14.45 19.90 -27.03
CA PRO A 598 14.99 19.82 -28.38
C PRO A 598 16.06 18.72 -28.53
N ASP A 599 16.91 18.55 -27.53
CA ASP A 599 18.12 17.69 -27.59
C ASP A 599 18.13 16.61 -26.50
N GLY A 600 17.03 16.44 -25.76
CA GLY A 600 16.95 15.51 -24.62
C GLY A 600 16.82 14.05 -25.04
N LEU A 601 17.55 13.16 -24.37
CA LEU A 601 17.41 11.71 -24.58
C LEU A 601 15.98 11.24 -24.21
N ASP A 602 15.38 10.43 -25.09
CA ASP A 602 14.00 9.93 -24.98
C ASP A 602 12.92 11.03 -24.79
N ALA A 603 13.22 12.28 -25.17
CA ALA A 603 12.29 13.40 -25.09
C ALA A 603 11.42 13.54 -26.35
N VAL A 604 10.21 14.07 -26.20
CA VAL A 604 9.44 14.57 -27.34
C VAL A 604 9.94 15.96 -27.67
N THR A 605 10.23 16.25 -28.94
CA THR A 605 10.70 17.59 -29.31
C THR A 605 9.56 18.61 -29.21
N PRO A 606 9.86 19.90 -28.92
CA PRO A 606 8.84 20.95 -28.90
C PRO A 606 8.00 21.02 -30.19
N GLN A 607 8.61 20.75 -31.35
CA GLN A 607 7.93 20.77 -32.64
C GLN A 607 6.92 19.62 -32.78
N ILE A 608 7.29 18.41 -32.36
CA ILE A 608 6.37 17.26 -32.38
C ILE A 608 5.21 17.51 -31.39
N PHE A 609 5.53 18.04 -30.21
CA PHE A 609 4.52 18.36 -29.20
C PHE A 609 3.56 19.47 -29.68
N GLU A 610 4.08 20.53 -30.29
CA GLU A 610 3.28 21.60 -30.91
C GLU A 610 2.33 21.05 -31.98
N GLN A 611 2.84 20.19 -32.87
CA GLN A 611 2.02 19.56 -33.90
C GLN A 611 0.92 18.68 -33.30
N GLN A 612 1.22 17.94 -32.23
CA GLN A 612 0.24 17.13 -31.52
C GLN A 612 -0.86 18.00 -30.91
N LEU A 613 -0.51 19.08 -30.21
CA LEU A 613 -1.49 20.01 -29.64
C LEU A 613 -2.36 20.66 -30.71
N HIS A 614 -1.77 21.04 -31.84
CA HIS A 614 -2.49 21.56 -32.99
C HIS A 614 -3.51 20.55 -33.53
N ASN A 615 -3.11 19.29 -33.71
CA ASN A 615 -4.00 18.23 -34.18
C ASN A 615 -5.16 17.97 -33.20
N LEU A 616 -4.86 17.88 -31.90
CA LEU A 616 -5.88 17.71 -30.85
C LEU A 616 -6.88 18.87 -30.86
N LYS A 617 -6.41 20.12 -30.94
CA LYS A 617 -7.28 21.30 -30.99
C LYS A 617 -8.16 21.30 -32.24
N ASN A 618 -7.59 20.99 -33.42
CA ASN A 618 -8.33 20.91 -34.68
C ASN A 618 -9.40 19.82 -34.66
N LEU A 619 -9.16 18.72 -33.94
CA LEU A 619 -10.12 17.62 -33.78
C LEU A 619 -11.19 17.90 -32.71
N GLY A 620 -11.12 19.04 -32.02
CA GLY A 620 -12.08 19.49 -31.02
C GLY A 620 -11.84 18.94 -29.62
N TYR A 621 -10.61 18.52 -29.29
CA TYR A 621 -10.27 18.09 -27.94
C TYR A 621 -10.15 19.27 -26.96
N TYR A 622 -10.57 19.05 -25.72
CA TYR A 622 -10.34 19.94 -24.59
C TYR A 622 -9.75 19.20 -23.39
N SER A 623 -9.20 19.94 -22.41
CA SER A 623 -8.62 19.37 -21.20
C SER A 623 -9.70 18.92 -20.21
N ALA A 624 -9.77 17.63 -19.90
CA ALA A 624 -10.57 17.13 -18.79
C ALA A 624 -9.93 17.49 -17.43
N SER A 625 -10.75 17.55 -16.38
CA SER A 625 -10.29 17.54 -14.99
C SER A 625 -10.49 16.17 -14.36
N TRP A 626 -9.68 15.84 -13.35
CA TRP A 626 -9.83 14.61 -12.56
C TRP A 626 -11.23 14.49 -11.96
N GLU A 627 -11.79 15.61 -11.52
CA GLU A 627 -13.09 15.67 -10.85
C GLU A 627 -14.26 15.42 -11.82
N ASN A 628 -14.17 15.95 -13.04
CA ASN A 628 -15.15 15.65 -14.09
C ASN A 628 -15.08 14.17 -14.46
N TRP A 629 -13.87 13.62 -14.61
CA TRP A 629 -13.70 12.20 -14.92
C TRP A 629 -14.21 11.30 -13.79
N ARG A 630 -13.92 11.64 -12.53
CA ARG A 630 -14.47 10.97 -11.34
C ARG A 630 -15.99 10.91 -11.39
N SER A 631 -16.61 12.07 -11.60
CA SER A 631 -18.07 12.19 -11.65
C SER A 631 -18.66 11.35 -12.78
N ALA A 632 -18.05 11.38 -13.97
CA ALA A 632 -18.42 10.54 -15.11
C ALA A 632 -18.32 9.03 -14.80
N LYS A 633 -17.22 8.59 -14.18
CA LYS A 633 -17.02 7.18 -13.78
C LYS A 633 -18.05 6.70 -12.77
N LEU A 634 -18.36 7.52 -11.75
CA LEU A 634 -19.31 7.16 -10.70
C LEU A 634 -20.76 7.12 -11.22
N ALA A 635 -21.13 8.08 -12.07
CA ALA A 635 -22.46 8.13 -12.68
C ALA A 635 -22.60 7.21 -13.92
N LYS A 636 -21.50 6.57 -14.37
CA LYS A 636 -21.42 5.83 -15.64
C LYS A 636 -21.94 6.66 -16.83
N THR A 637 -21.68 7.96 -16.81
CA THR A 637 -22.10 8.92 -17.84
C THR A 637 -20.89 9.47 -18.59
N PRO A 638 -20.92 9.50 -19.94
CA PRO A 638 -19.82 10.03 -20.73
C PRO A 638 -19.58 11.53 -20.48
N LEU A 639 -18.32 11.97 -20.61
CA LEU A 639 -18.03 13.40 -20.66
C LEU A 639 -18.54 13.99 -21.98
N PRO A 640 -19.08 15.23 -21.98
CA PRO A 640 -19.46 15.90 -23.21
C PRO A 640 -18.23 16.22 -24.06
N GLY A 641 -18.36 16.16 -25.39
CA GLY A 641 -17.28 16.45 -26.33
C GLY A 641 -16.14 15.43 -26.32
N LYS A 642 -15.03 15.79 -26.98
CA LYS A 642 -13.78 15.02 -26.97
C LYS A 642 -12.87 15.54 -25.87
N ALA A 643 -12.63 14.72 -24.87
CA ALA A 643 -11.84 15.09 -23.70
C ALA A 643 -10.49 14.38 -23.72
N VAL A 644 -9.44 15.05 -23.25
CA VAL A 644 -8.10 14.48 -23.05
C VAL A 644 -7.53 14.98 -21.72
N LEU A 645 -6.78 14.15 -21.01
CA LEU A 645 -6.06 14.56 -19.82
C LEU A 645 -4.56 14.44 -20.08
N MET A 646 -3.84 15.55 -20.03
CA MET A 646 -2.39 15.58 -20.26
C MET A 646 -1.64 15.57 -18.93
N THR A 647 -0.66 14.69 -18.81
CA THR A 647 0.14 14.51 -17.60
C THR A 647 1.63 14.52 -17.91
N PHE A 648 2.44 15.05 -16.99
CA PHE A 648 3.89 15.15 -17.13
C PHE A 648 4.60 14.60 -15.89
N ASP A 649 5.49 13.66 -16.09
CA ASP A 649 6.11 12.91 -15.01
C ASP A 649 7.53 13.39 -14.71
N GLY A 650 7.83 13.57 -13.41
CA GLY A 650 9.19 13.78 -12.89
C GLY A 650 9.53 15.23 -12.55
N GLY A 651 8.72 16.21 -12.94
CA GLY A 651 8.93 17.61 -12.58
C GLY A 651 10.13 18.27 -13.27
N TYR A 652 10.48 17.83 -14.47
CA TYR A 652 11.60 18.39 -15.25
C TYR A 652 11.42 19.88 -15.55
N LEU A 653 12.51 20.64 -15.50
CA LEU A 653 12.51 22.07 -15.80
C LEU A 653 12.07 22.37 -17.26
N ASP A 654 12.29 21.41 -18.16
CA ASP A 654 11.91 21.51 -19.55
C ASP A 654 10.38 21.63 -19.78
N PHE A 655 9.56 21.16 -18.83
CA PHE A 655 8.11 21.42 -18.84
C PHE A 655 7.83 22.92 -18.78
N PHE A 656 8.45 23.63 -17.85
CA PHE A 656 8.29 25.07 -17.68
C PHE A 656 8.83 25.85 -18.89
N GLN A 657 9.98 25.42 -19.43
CA GLN A 657 10.66 26.12 -20.52
C GLN A 657 9.99 25.93 -21.89
N TYR A 658 9.52 24.71 -22.19
CA TYR A 658 9.09 24.35 -23.55
C TYR A 658 7.63 23.88 -23.62
N ALA A 659 7.17 23.04 -22.67
CA ALA A 659 5.82 22.49 -22.74
C ALA A 659 4.74 23.52 -22.39
N TRP A 660 4.93 24.25 -21.28
CA TRP A 660 3.96 25.19 -20.75
C TRP A 660 3.60 26.33 -21.73
N PRO A 661 4.56 27.02 -22.38
CA PRO A 661 4.23 28.07 -23.36
C PRO A 661 3.34 27.55 -24.49
N LEU A 662 3.55 26.30 -24.93
CA LEU A 662 2.77 25.66 -25.99
C LEU A 662 1.36 25.30 -25.49
N LEU A 663 1.24 24.66 -24.33
CA LEU A 663 -0.05 24.35 -23.70
C LEU A 663 -0.91 25.61 -23.53
N LYS A 664 -0.33 26.68 -22.99
CA LYS A 664 -1.00 27.97 -22.83
C LYS A 664 -1.49 28.54 -24.16
N ARG A 665 -0.67 28.46 -25.23
CA ARG A 665 -1.03 28.99 -26.56
C ARG A 665 -2.18 28.22 -27.22
N PHE A 666 -2.26 26.91 -26.99
CA PHE A 666 -3.34 26.06 -27.52
C PHE A 666 -4.53 25.91 -26.57
N ASP A 667 -4.51 26.59 -25.41
CA ASP A 667 -5.58 26.55 -24.42
C ASP A 667 -5.84 25.11 -23.92
N PHE A 668 -4.75 24.46 -23.52
CA PHE A 668 -4.75 23.20 -22.77
C PHE A 668 -4.15 23.41 -21.37
N THR A 669 -4.59 22.62 -20.40
CA THR A 669 -3.96 22.48 -19.09
C THR A 669 -3.34 21.09 -18.94
N ALA A 670 -2.59 20.88 -17.86
CA ALA A 670 -1.96 19.61 -17.55
C ALA A 670 -1.84 19.37 -16.04
N THR A 671 -1.57 18.12 -15.67
CA THR A 671 -1.10 17.75 -14.34
C THR A 671 0.38 17.38 -14.38
N VAL A 672 1.19 17.97 -13.50
CA VAL A 672 2.61 17.63 -13.36
C VAL A 672 2.85 16.83 -12.08
N PHE A 673 3.43 15.63 -12.20
CA PHE A 673 3.77 14.79 -11.07
C PHE A 673 5.22 15.01 -10.63
N LEU A 674 5.41 15.38 -9.36
CA LEU A 674 6.70 15.79 -8.79
C LEU A 674 7.30 14.68 -7.91
N VAL A 675 8.60 14.44 -8.05
CA VAL A 675 9.37 13.65 -7.07
C VAL A 675 9.75 14.57 -5.92
N ALA A 676 9.10 14.41 -4.78
CA ALA A 676 9.03 15.47 -3.78
C ALA A 676 10.39 15.88 -3.20
N GLU A 677 11.30 14.93 -2.94
CA GLU A 677 12.62 15.23 -2.39
C GLU A 677 13.61 15.80 -3.40
N SER A 678 13.25 15.79 -4.68
CA SER A 678 14.12 16.20 -5.78
C SER A 678 13.75 17.57 -6.36
N ILE A 679 12.74 18.24 -5.83
CA ILE A 679 12.36 19.60 -6.23
C ILE A 679 13.59 20.52 -6.15
N GLY A 680 13.89 21.22 -7.24
CA GLY A 680 15.04 22.12 -7.38
C GLY A 680 16.40 21.41 -7.47
N LYS A 681 16.44 20.09 -7.68
CA LYS A 681 17.66 19.29 -7.87
C LYS A 681 17.71 18.72 -9.29
N THR A 682 18.24 17.52 -9.44
CA THR A 682 18.35 16.77 -10.69
C THR A 682 17.67 15.41 -10.59
N ASN A 683 17.48 14.73 -11.71
CA ASN A 683 16.88 13.40 -11.85
C ASN A 683 17.78 12.26 -11.31
N SER A 684 18.27 12.37 -10.07
CA SER A 684 19.25 11.43 -9.48
C SER A 684 18.75 10.00 -9.30
N TRP A 685 17.45 9.76 -9.44
CA TRP A 685 16.84 8.41 -9.45
C TRP A 685 16.99 7.70 -10.80
N GLU A 686 17.65 8.33 -11.76
CA GLU A 686 17.97 7.72 -13.05
C GLU A 686 19.41 7.24 -13.06
N LYS A 687 19.68 6.21 -13.87
CA LYS A 687 21.05 5.71 -14.04
C LYS A 687 21.94 6.86 -14.51
N ALA A 688 23.15 6.97 -13.97
CA ALA A 688 24.10 8.04 -14.31
C ALA A 688 24.54 8.06 -15.80
N GLU A 689 24.22 7.02 -16.57
CA GLU A 689 24.38 6.98 -18.03
C GLU A 689 23.28 7.78 -18.76
N PHE A 690 22.17 8.09 -18.10
CA PHE A 690 21.19 9.07 -18.58
C PHE A 690 21.68 10.49 -18.27
N GLU A 691 21.27 11.42 -19.12
CA GLU A 691 21.52 12.85 -18.93
C GLU A 691 21.08 13.29 -17.51
N GLU A 692 21.96 14.00 -16.79
CA GLU A 692 21.57 14.68 -15.56
C GLU A 692 20.81 15.95 -15.93
N VAL A 693 19.52 15.98 -15.63
CA VAL A 693 18.58 17.01 -16.07
C VAL A 693 18.06 17.78 -14.85
N PRO A 694 18.06 19.13 -14.90
CA PRO A 694 17.48 19.94 -13.84
C PRO A 694 15.97 19.76 -13.72
N LEU A 695 15.49 19.81 -12.48
CA LEU A 695 14.08 19.75 -12.12
C LEU A 695 13.59 21.13 -11.70
N MET A 696 12.29 21.38 -11.84
CA MET A 696 11.68 22.62 -11.39
C MET A 696 11.89 22.84 -9.89
N GLY A 697 12.20 24.07 -9.51
CA GLY A 697 12.16 24.53 -8.13
C GLY A 697 10.78 25.05 -7.75
N TRP A 698 10.63 25.44 -6.49
CA TRP A 698 9.40 26.07 -6.00
C TRP A 698 8.99 27.34 -6.77
N PRO A 699 9.90 28.24 -7.20
CA PRO A 699 9.51 29.43 -7.97
C PRO A 699 8.74 29.09 -9.26
N GLU A 700 9.25 28.14 -10.06
CA GLU A 700 8.59 27.71 -11.29
C GLU A 700 7.28 26.97 -10.99
N ILE A 701 7.27 26.10 -9.98
CA ILE A 701 6.08 25.33 -9.57
C ILE A 701 4.95 26.27 -9.14
N LEU A 702 5.23 27.27 -8.31
CA LEU A 702 4.23 28.23 -7.83
C LEU A 702 3.68 29.10 -8.97
N GLN A 703 4.54 29.53 -9.91
CA GLN A 703 4.09 30.27 -11.09
C GLN A 703 3.13 29.44 -11.96
N LEU A 704 3.43 28.16 -12.17
CA LEU A 704 2.58 27.24 -12.92
C LEU A 704 1.27 26.94 -12.19
N ARG A 705 1.32 26.76 -10.86
CA ARG A 705 0.14 26.56 -10.01
C ARG A 705 -0.84 27.72 -10.16
N ASP A 706 -0.33 28.95 -10.13
CA ASP A 706 -1.12 30.17 -10.25
C ASP A 706 -1.64 30.37 -11.68
N ALA A 707 -0.99 29.75 -12.67
CA ALA A 707 -1.44 29.72 -14.05
C ALA A 707 -2.42 28.58 -14.39
N GLY A 708 -2.82 27.77 -13.40
CA GLY A 708 -3.84 26.72 -13.56
C GLY A 708 -3.31 25.33 -13.89
N ILE A 709 -2.00 25.09 -13.76
CA ILE A 709 -1.41 23.74 -13.79
C ILE A 709 -1.66 23.05 -12.46
N GLU A 710 -2.13 21.81 -12.52
CA GLU A 710 -2.32 20.97 -11.34
C GLU A 710 -1.04 20.19 -11.02
N PHE A 711 -0.77 19.95 -9.74
CA PHE A 711 0.40 19.18 -9.30
C PHE A 711 -0.01 17.91 -8.54
N GLY A 712 0.66 16.82 -8.88
CA GLY A 712 0.52 15.51 -8.22
C GLY A 712 1.85 15.03 -7.65
N SER A 713 1.79 13.91 -6.92
CA SER A 713 2.95 13.25 -6.35
C SER A 713 3.46 12.11 -7.26
N MET A 714 4.78 11.96 -7.36
CA MET A 714 5.46 10.77 -7.90
C MET A 714 6.35 10.16 -6.81
N SER A 715 5.77 9.92 -5.63
CA SER A 715 6.45 9.50 -4.40
C SER A 715 7.50 10.51 -3.88
N ALA A 716 8.15 10.18 -2.77
CA ALA A 716 9.16 11.06 -2.17
C ALA A 716 10.48 10.94 -2.92
N THR A 717 10.90 9.71 -3.23
CA THR A 717 12.22 9.39 -3.77
C THR A 717 12.19 8.57 -5.07
N HIS A 718 11.02 8.42 -5.69
CA HIS A 718 10.81 7.67 -6.95
C HIS A 718 11.11 6.16 -6.84
N GLN A 719 10.75 5.55 -5.70
CA GLN A 719 10.90 4.10 -5.52
C GLN A 719 9.84 3.27 -6.24
N PRO A 720 10.19 2.07 -6.74
CA PRO A 720 9.22 1.13 -7.25
C PRO A 720 8.40 0.54 -6.09
N LEU A 721 7.24 1.12 -5.82
CA LEU A 721 6.44 0.84 -4.63
C LEU A 721 6.04 -0.64 -4.50
N THR A 722 5.87 -1.36 -5.61
CA THR A 722 5.53 -2.80 -5.59
C THR A 722 6.66 -3.68 -5.03
N ALA A 723 7.90 -3.19 -5.00
CA ALA A 723 9.01 -3.87 -4.33
C ALA A 723 9.03 -3.64 -2.82
N LEU A 724 8.48 -2.53 -2.34
CA LEU A 724 8.62 -2.06 -0.96
C LEU A 724 7.73 -2.80 0.04
N SER A 725 8.08 -2.72 1.33
CA SER A 725 7.22 -3.11 2.45
C SER A 725 6.07 -2.11 2.65
N PRO A 726 4.97 -2.46 3.36
CA PRO A 726 3.89 -1.54 3.69
C PRO A 726 4.38 -0.25 4.36
N THR A 727 5.33 -0.37 5.31
CA THR A 727 5.93 0.77 6.02
C THR A 727 6.61 1.74 5.06
N GLU A 728 7.45 1.22 4.17
CA GLU A 728 8.16 2.04 3.19
C GLU A 728 7.21 2.71 2.19
N ILE A 729 6.15 2.01 1.73
CA ILE A 729 5.12 2.59 0.84
C ILE A 729 4.45 3.79 1.51
N VAL A 730 4.03 3.63 2.78
CA VAL A 730 3.34 4.69 3.52
C VAL A 730 4.28 5.87 3.79
N ARG A 731 5.56 5.63 4.11
CA ARG A 731 6.55 6.71 4.26
C ARG A 731 6.75 7.49 2.97
N GLU A 732 6.93 6.81 1.84
CA GLU A 732 7.05 7.47 0.52
C GLU A 732 5.82 8.33 0.19
N ALA A 733 4.63 7.81 0.49
CA ALA A 733 3.36 8.48 0.22
C ALA A 733 3.11 9.67 1.14
N ALA A 734 3.23 9.49 2.46
CA ALA A 734 2.97 10.52 3.46
C ALA A 734 4.01 11.64 3.41
N LYS A 735 5.30 11.29 3.26
CA LYS A 735 6.38 12.29 3.15
C LYS A 735 6.25 13.14 1.89
N SER A 736 5.96 12.52 0.75
CA SER A 736 5.74 13.29 -0.49
C SER A 736 4.53 14.21 -0.37
N ARG A 737 3.43 13.72 0.20
CA ARG A 737 2.24 14.53 0.43
C ARG A 737 2.54 15.73 1.33
N ALA A 738 3.22 15.50 2.46
CA ALA A 738 3.60 16.56 3.39
C ALA A 738 4.47 17.64 2.74
N ILE A 739 5.48 17.26 1.96
CA ILE A 739 6.35 18.21 1.24
C ILE A 739 5.54 19.02 0.24
N LEU A 740 4.71 18.35 -0.57
CA LEU A 740 3.99 18.98 -1.66
C LEU A 740 2.85 19.88 -1.16
N GLU A 741 2.03 19.42 -0.21
CA GLU A 741 0.92 20.23 0.31
C GLU A 741 1.43 21.46 1.07
N ARG A 742 2.56 21.34 1.79
CA ARG A 742 3.20 22.49 2.44
C ARG A 742 3.70 23.52 1.42
N GLY A 743 4.37 23.08 0.37
CA GLY A 743 4.94 24.01 -0.62
C GLY A 743 3.90 24.57 -1.60
N LEU A 744 2.86 23.82 -1.94
CA LEU A 744 1.78 24.26 -2.83
C LEU A 744 0.70 25.06 -2.12
N GLU A 745 0.59 24.93 -0.79
CA GLU A 745 -0.51 25.48 0.02
C GLU A 745 -1.89 25.03 -0.47
N LYS A 746 -1.94 23.82 -1.06
CA LYS A 746 -3.13 23.18 -1.63
C LYS A 746 -3.05 21.68 -1.41
N SER A 747 -4.22 21.03 -1.33
CA SER A 747 -4.29 19.57 -1.27
C SER A 747 -3.75 18.92 -2.55
N VAL A 748 -3.02 17.82 -2.39
CA VAL A 748 -2.48 17.02 -3.48
C VAL A 748 -3.25 15.71 -3.58
N LYS A 749 -4.15 15.62 -4.57
CA LYS A 749 -5.10 14.49 -4.71
C LYS A 749 -4.59 13.38 -5.64
N CYS A 750 -3.58 13.65 -6.46
CA CYS A 750 -3.15 12.78 -7.56
C CYS A 750 -1.77 12.16 -7.30
N PHE A 751 -1.63 10.88 -7.63
CA PHE A 751 -0.40 10.11 -7.49
C PHE A 751 -0.06 9.39 -8.80
N ALA A 752 1.17 9.52 -9.30
CA ALA A 752 1.70 8.74 -10.40
C ALA A 752 2.68 7.69 -9.88
N TYR A 753 2.38 6.41 -10.15
CA TYR A 753 3.22 5.32 -9.69
C TYR A 753 4.56 5.34 -10.43
N PRO A 754 5.72 5.41 -9.73
CA PRO A 754 7.01 5.25 -10.36
C PRO A 754 7.05 3.95 -11.18
N TYR A 755 7.65 4.02 -12.37
CA TYR A 755 7.68 2.93 -13.36
C TYR A 755 6.32 2.51 -13.94
N GLY A 756 5.22 3.11 -13.48
CA GLY A 756 3.84 2.77 -13.85
C GLY A 756 3.29 1.54 -13.14
N ASP A 757 4.03 0.96 -12.19
CA ASP A 757 3.70 -0.30 -11.54
C ASP A 757 2.84 -0.09 -10.29
N VAL A 758 1.69 -0.74 -10.25
CA VAL A 758 0.76 -0.70 -9.12
C VAL A 758 0.12 -2.07 -8.92
N ASP A 759 -0.06 -2.46 -7.67
CA ASP A 759 -0.85 -3.62 -7.27
C ASP A 759 -1.94 -3.19 -6.26
N PRO A 760 -2.87 -4.09 -5.86
CA PRO A 760 -3.94 -3.73 -4.93
C PRO A 760 -3.45 -3.21 -3.57
N ILE A 761 -2.31 -3.69 -3.07
CA ILE A 761 -1.74 -3.24 -1.79
C ILE A 761 -1.20 -1.83 -1.92
N VAL A 762 -0.40 -1.57 -2.95
CA VAL A 762 0.14 -0.24 -3.24
C VAL A 762 -1.02 0.75 -3.42
N ALA A 763 -2.02 0.41 -4.22
CA ALA A 763 -3.20 1.26 -4.40
C ALA A 763 -3.91 1.53 -3.07
N HIS A 764 -4.14 0.50 -2.25
CA HIS A 764 -4.78 0.63 -0.93
C HIS A 764 -4.00 1.58 -0.01
N LEU A 765 -2.68 1.40 0.12
CA LEU A 765 -1.84 2.22 1.00
C LEU A 765 -1.66 3.66 0.49
N ILE A 766 -1.57 3.87 -0.82
CA ILE A 766 -1.56 5.21 -1.43
C ILE A 766 -2.90 5.92 -1.17
N GLY A 767 -4.02 5.23 -1.34
CA GLY A 767 -5.34 5.74 -0.97
C GLY A 767 -5.43 6.07 0.52
N ALA A 768 -4.97 5.15 1.37
CA ALA A 768 -4.92 5.31 2.82
C ALA A 768 -3.93 6.40 3.29
N SER A 769 -3.03 6.88 2.43
CA SER A 769 -2.15 8.02 2.68
C SER A 769 -2.74 9.37 2.24
N GLY A 770 -3.90 9.35 1.56
CA GLY A 770 -4.72 10.53 1.28
C GLY A 770 -4.87 10.89 -0.19
N TYR A 771 -4.29 10.11 -1.09
CA TYR A 771 -4.48 10.31 -2.52
C TYR A 771 -5.83 9.76 -2.97
N THR A 772 -6.48 10.47 -3.89
CA THR A 772 -7.79 10.11 -4.48
C THR A 772 -7.61 9.44 -5.84
N PHE A 773 -6.62 9.90 -6.61
CA PHE A 773 -6.33 9.43 -7.95
C PHE A 773 -4.94 8.81 -8.00
N GLY A 774 -4.83 7.67 -8.66
CA GLY A 774 -3.59 6.95 -8.91
C GLY A 774 -3.49 6.63 -10.40
N VAL A 775 -2.35 6.89 -11.03
CA VAL A 775 -2.15 6.65 -12.46
C VAL A 775 -0.98 5.72 -12.76
N SER A 776 -1.23 4.73 -13.61
CA SER A 776 -0.27 3.69 -14.05
C SER A 776 0.08 3.84 -15.54
N TYR A 777 1.04 3.05 -16.04
CA TYR A 777 1.31 2.94 -17.48
C TYR A 777 0.64 1.70 -18.05
N THR A 778 -0.31 1.91 -18.97
CA THR A 778 -0.86 0.81 -19.79
C THR A 778 -1.17 1.33 -21.19
N LEU A 779 -1.39 0.45 -22.17
CA LEU A 779 -1.76 0.87 -23.53
C LEU A 779 -3.27 1.13 -23.70
N ASN A 780 -4.01 1.36 -22.61
CA ASN A 780 -5.47 1.50 -22.62
C ASN A 780 -5.91 2.93 -22.27
N PHE A 781 -7.04 3.36 -22.83
CA PHE A 781 -7.78 4.53 -22.33
C PHE A 781 -8.49 4.19 -21.03
N SER A 782 -8.66 5.19 -20.15
CA SER A 782 -9.39 4.98 -18.91
C SER A 782 -10.88 4.77 -19.19
N SER A 783 -11.46 3.74 -18.60
CA SER A 783 -12.87 3.36 -18.69
C SER A 783 -13.62 3.72 -17.40
N PHE A 784 -14.91 3.47 -17.34
CA PHE A 784 -15.67 3.64 -16.09
C PHE A 784 -15.39 2.57 -15.04
N ASP A 785 -14.78 1.45 -15.41
CA ASP A 785 -14.59 0.29 -14.53
C ASP A 785 -13.22 0.28 -13.86
N ASP A 786 -12.26 1.08 -14.33
CA ASP A 786 -10.96 1.15 -13.67
C ASP A 786 -11.09 1.77 -12.27
N SER A 787 -10.27 1.33 -11.32
CA SER A 787 -10.14 2.01 -10.03
C SER A 787 -9.60 3.43 -10.22
N LEU A 788 -10.10 4.38 -9.41
CA LEU A 788 -9.55 5.74 -9.36
C LEU A 788 -8.08 5.76 -8.95
N LEU A 789 -7.64 4.74 -8.19
CA LEU A 789 -6.25 4.57 -7.75
C LEU A 789 -5.40 3.74 -8.73
N SER A 790 -5.90 3.43 -9.93
CA SER A 790 -5.10 2.71 -10.94
C SER A 790 -5.56 3.06 -12.35
N LEU A 791 -5.78 4.34 -12.60
CA LEU A 791 -6.22 4.86 -13.90
C LEU A 791 -5.12 4.64 -14.95
N PRO A 792 -5.44 4.01 -16.09
CA PRO A 792 -4.46 3.73 -17.13
C PRO A 792 -4.07 5.01 -17.88
N ARG A 793 -2.76 5.16 -18.16
CA ARG A 793 -2.23 6.21 -19.04
C ARG A 793 -1.41 5.65 -20.18
N ILE A 794 -1.49 6.32 -21.32
CA ILE A 794 -0.66 6.04 -22.49
C ILE A 794 0.61 6.86 -22.40
N GLN A 795 1.75 6.18 -22.38
CA GLN A 795 3.05 6.83 -22.46
C GLN A 795 3.28 7.41 -23.86
N VAL A 796 3.54 8.71 -23.93
CA VAL A 796 3.84 9.42 -25.17
C VAL A 796 5.35 9.45 -25.38
N THR A 797 5.77 9.06 -26.58
CA THR A 797 7.16 9.03 -27.06
C THR A 797 7.25 9.79 -28.37
N ALA A 798 8.47 10.12 -28.82
CA ALA A 798 8.67 10.73 -30.13
C ALA A 798 8.08 9.89 -31.28
N GLU A 799 8.06 8.56 -31.14
CA GLU A 799 7.58 7.63 -32.15
C GLU A 799 6.04 7.56 -32.26
N ASN A 800 5.32 7.82 -31.17
CA ASN A 800 3.86 7.66 -31.10
C ASN A 800 3.09 8.96 -30.92
N ALA A 801 3.73 10.08 -30.58
CA ALA A 801 3.05 11.35 -30.27
C ALA A 801 2.06 11.79 -31.36
N LEU A 802 2.45 11.69 -32.64
CA LEU A 802 1.58 12.09 -33.75
C LEU A 802 0.51 11.06 -34.12
N LYS A 803 0.63 9.81 -33.62
CA LYS A 803 -0.38 8.74 -33.83
C LYS A 803 -1.51 8.79 -32.81
N LEU A 804 -1.29 9.50 -31.69
CA LEU A 804 -2.22 9.62 -30.57
C LEU A 804 -3.12 10.86 -30.67
N ALA A 805 -3.03 11.62 -31.77
CA ALA A 805 -3.80 12.83 -32.03
C ALA A 805 -5.01 12.57 -32.92
#